data_AF-A0A6N2SPN2-F1
#
_entry.id   AF-A0A6N2SPN2-F1
#
_cell.length_a   1.000
_cell.length_b   1.000
_cell.length_c   1.000
_cell.angle_alpha   90.00
_cell.angle_beta   90.00
_cell.angle_gamma   90.00
#
_symmetry.space_group_name_H-M   'P 1'
#
loop_
_entity.id
_entity.type
_entity.pdbx_description
1 polymer ?
#
loop_
_entity_poly.entity_id
_entity_poly.type
_entity_poly.pdbx_seq_one_letter_code
_entity_poly.pdbx_strand_id
1 'polypeptide(L)'
;MREERNKAESVPARSEERRPRRSRSREAFRQRQKELAESRGQEKRAQENGGQEKRVQEKRVQENKLQENRVQDTPGTGEDRTHGGQPGYDGQGTFNIQGKGPFDKFLSWKTAALVLILAVAVLAGVYVYKALGYRNTYFPHTVINGMDVSGKTVEEVKELIASGVNGYGLVLKLRDEEQETINGEEIGLHTVFDGSLEEIIRQQNPFRWPRYLLKGPSYDIKTMIAYDVDALAQTLGALSCFDSSRAVLPSDAYLSDYVSGQGYSIVPETEGTTLDMDKVRAQVDEAISSLAPELDLDALGCYKSPSIRSNNTSLAAARDARNRYVNMTVTYTFGSKTEVLDGDEIHEWLVSGGEQVSIDPDQAAAYVKSLASKYNTAYRKRSFATSYGQNVEVSGFYGWRINQSEETRELLGILEAGESVSREPVYLQTAASHDGPDYGSTYAEVNLTAQHLIFYKDGQKVLESDFVSGNVSRGHTTPPGIFSITYKQRDAVLKGEGYASPVKFWMPFNGGIGFHDASWRSSFGGSIYKSGGSHGCVNMPYDKAKELFENVYAGMPVICYDLPGTESKKSSHSSGRAPQETTAPAQPAPVPTQAPPAVPPSVLPENVPSETLPSETAPPETSPQPSQPQVIIQPADQTTAAPAQTQPSPNTEEGYGPAFQTPQSGSAAGPGVS
;
A
#
# COMPACT_ATOMS: atom_id res chain seq x y z
N MET A 1 -8.58 36.96 60.93
CA MET A 1 -7.72 37.03 62.14
C MET A 1 -7.46 35.60 62.59
N ARG A 2 -6.22 35.25 62.94
CA ARG A 2 -5.71 33.92 63.33
C ARG A 2 -5.66 32.82 62.25
N GLU A 3 -4.52 32.12 62.30
CA GLU A 3 -4.17 30.88 61.59
C GLU A 3 -4.35 29.67 62.55
N GLU A 4 -3.70 28.55 62.19
CA GLU A 4 -3.37 27.34 62.98
C GLU A 4 -4.36 26.16 62.89
N ARG A 5 -3.92 24.88 62.85
CA ARG A 5 -2.60 24.26 62.55
C ARG A 5 -2.80 22.76 62.25
N ASN A 6 -1.87 22.19 61.48
CA ASN A 6 -1.38 20.80 61.46
C ASN A 6 -2.14 19.68 62.20
N LYS A 7 -2.39 18.57 61.48
CA LYS A 7 -1.82 17.26 61.90
C LYS A 7 -1.49 16.42 60.67
N ALA A 8 -0.41 15.63 60.75
CA ALA A 8 -0.04 14.63 59.76
C ALA A 8 0.01 13.24 60.45
N GLU A 9 -0.27 12.19 59.69
CA GLU A 9 -0.18 10.80 60.16
C GLU A 9 0.21 9.90 58.97
N SER A 10 0.99 8.84 59.21
CA SER A 10 1.75 8.15 58.16
C SER A 10 1.64 6.62 58.25
N VAL A 11 1.49 5.99 57.10
CA VAL A 11 1.42 4.52 56.90
C VAL A 11 1.99 4.18 55.49
N PRO A 12 2.45 2.95 55.22
CA PRO A 12 3.82 2.78 54.72
C PRO A 12 3.92 2.29 53.27
N ALA A 13 5.10 2.48 52.68
CA ALA A 13 5.45 1.87 51.40
C ALA A 13 5.50 0.34 51.49
N ARG A 14 4.89 -0.35 50.51
CA ARG A 14 5.02 -1.80 50.32
C ARG A 14 5.75 -2.06 48.99
N SER A 15 6.74 -2.93 49.03
CA SER A 15 7.57 -3.30 47.88
C SER A 15 6.83 -4.20 46.89
N GLU A 16 6.92 -3.89 45.59
CA GLU A 16 6.63 -4.85 44.51
C GLU A 16 7.90 -5.34 43.82
N GLU A 17 7.87 -6.61 43.44
CA GLU A 17 9.04 -7.39 43.04
C GLU A 17 9.21 -7.41 41.51
N ARG A 18 10.29 -6.80 40.99
CA ARG A 18 10.56 -6.78 39.55
C ARG A 18 10.95 -8.16 39.01
N ARG A 19 10.10 -8.76 38.17
CA ARG A 19 10.56 -9.68 37.10
C ARG A 19 9.95 -9.34 35.73
N PRO A 20 10.65 -9.65 34.60
CA PRO A 20 10.45 -8.91 33.36
C PRO A 20 9.91 -9.75 32.18
N ARG A 21 9.21 -9.10 31.24
CA ARG A 21 9.06 -9.55 29.83
C ARG A 21 8.53 -8.42 28.91
N ARG A 22 9.41 -7.47 28.54
CA ARG A 22 9.14 -6.47 27.48
C ARG A 22 10.37 -6.03 26.66
N SER A 23 11.56 -6.62 26.88
CA SER A 23 12.80 -6.23 26.18
C SER A 23 13.02 -6.98 24.86
N ARG A 24 12.82 -8.31 24.84
CA ARG A 24 13.21 -9.20 23.74
C ARG A 24 12.67 -8.79 22.36
N SER A 25 11.45 -8.25 22.28
CA SER A 25 10.89 -7.76 21.01
C SER A 25 11.58 -6.49 20.51
N ARG A 26 11.87 -5.53 21.41
CA ARG A 26 12.62 -4.30 21.07
C ARG A 26 14.08 -4.58 20.71
N GLU A 27 14.70 -5.57 21.35
CA GLU A 27 16.06 -6.02 21.04
C GLU A 27 16.11 -6.71 19.66
N ALA A 28 15.21 -7.66 19.40
CA ALA A 28 15.09 -8.32 18.09
C ALA A 28 14.79 -7.33 16.95
N PHE A 29 13.89 -6.36 17.17
CA PHE A 29 13.59 -5.31 16.18
C PHE A 29 14.82 -4.45 15.87
N ARG A 30 15.55 -3.99 16.91
CA ARG A 30 16.79 -3.20 16.72
C ARG A 30 17.87 -3.99 15.99
N GLN A 31 17.98 -5.29 16.26
CA GLN A 31 18.96 -6.14 15.59
C GLN A 31 18.63 -6.34 14.11
N ARG A 32 17.37 -6.63 13.77
CA ARG A 32 16.90 -6.74 12.37
C ARG A 32 17.07 -5.43 11.59
N GLN A 33 16.86 -4.27 12.23
CA GLN A 33 17.14 -2.95 11.64
C GLN A 33 18.63 -2.72 11.37
N LYS A 34 19.52 -3.21 12.24
CA LYS A 34 20.98 -3.12 12.05
C LYS A 34 21.45 -4.01 10.90
N GLU A 35 20.93 -5.24 10.81
CA GLU A 35 21.20 -6.17 9.70
C GLU A 35 20.74 -5.60 8.34
N LEU A 36 19.57 -4.95 8.28
CA LEU A 36 19.09 -4.24 7.09
C LEU A 36 19.97 -3.05 6.70
N ALA A 37 20.49 -2.29 7.67
CA ALA A 37 21.40 -1.17 7.41
C ALA A 37 22.77 -1.65 6.90
N GLU A 38 23.30 -2.74 7.45
CA GLU A 38 24.56 -3.35 7.01
C GLU A 38 24.43 -3.96 5.61
N SER A 39 23.30 -4.60 5.30
CA SER A 39 22.96 -5.08 3.94
C SER A 39 22.98 -3.94 2.90
N ARG A 40 22.22 -2.87 3.15
CA ARG A 40 22.18 -1.68 2.25
C ARG A 40 23.55 -1.00 2.11
N GLY A 41 24.39 -1.07 3.15
CA GLY A 41 25.79 -0.60 3.09
C GLY A 41 26.69 -1.45 2.19
N GLN A 42 26.45 -2.77 2.11
CA GLN A 42 27.16 -3.66 1.20
C GLN A 42 26.69 -3.47 -0.26
N GLU A 43 25.39 -3.32 -0.49
CA GLU A 43 24.84 -3.04 -1.84
C GLU A 43 25.41 -1.74 -2.43
N LYS A 44 25.44 -0.65 -1.64
CA LYS A 44 26.05 0.62 -2.10
C LYS A 44 27.53 0.47 -2.46
N ARG A 45 28.33 -0.24 -1.65
CA ARG A 45 29.74 -0.50 -1.95
C ARG A 45 29.93 -1.36 -3.21
N ALA A 46 29.03 -2.32 -3.48
CA ALA A 46 29.04 -3.09 -4.71
C ALA A 46 28.75 -2.21 -5.95
N GLN A 47 27.78 -1.29 -5.85
CA GLN A 47 27.47 -0.33 -6.91
C GLN A 47 28.60 0.68 -7.14
N GLU A 48 29.22 1.20 -6.08
CA GLU A 48 30.35 2.14 -6.17
C GLU A 48 31.58 1.50 -6.83
N ASN A 49 31.93 0.26 -6.47
CA ASN A 49 33.02 -0.49 -7.11
C ASN A 49 32.72 -0.75 -8.59
N GLY A 50 31.51 -1.23 -8.93
CA GLY A 50 31.10 -1.46 -10.33
C GLY A 50 31.06 -0.17 -11.17
N GLY A 51 30.81 0.98 -10.54
CA GLY A 51 30.94 2.30 -11.18
C GLY A 51 32.39 2.70 -11.46
N GLN A 52 33.33 2.36 -10.56
CA GLN A 52 34.76 2.60 -10.79
C GLN A 52 35.33 1.72 -11.90
N GLU A 53 35.01 0.43 -11.94
CA GLU A 53 35.51 -0.47 -12.98
C GLU A 53 35.08 -0.04 -14.40
N LYS A 54 33.82 0.39 -14.58
CA LYS A 54 33.34 0.96 -15.85
C LYS A 54 34.13 2.21 -16.25
N ARG A 55 34.36 3.15 -15.32
CA ARG A 55 35.17 4.36 -15.58
C ARG A 55 36.62 4.06 -15.95
N VAL A 56 37.20 2.96 -15.47
CA VAL A 56 38.55 2.51 -15.85
C VAL A 56 38.54 1.89 -17.25
N GLN A 57 37.50 1.12 -17.61
CA GLN A 57 37.32 0.61 -18.98
C GLN A 57 37.14 1.74 -20.01
N GLU A 58 36.28 2.71 -19.73
CA GLU A 58 36.02 3.85 -20.64
C GLU A 58 37.29 4.66 -20.92
N LYS A 59 38.09 4.95 -19.88
CA LYS A 59 39.38 5.65 -20.06
C LYS A 59 40.35 4.87 -20.96
N ARG A 60 40.48 3.55 -20.79
CA ARG A 60 41.33 2.71 -21.67
C ARG A 60 40.89 2.74 -23.13
N VAL A 61 39.58 2.77 -23.39
CA VAL A 61 39.05 2.89 -24.77
C VAL A 61 39.35 4.27 -25.36
N GLN A 62 39.35 5.32 -24.53
CA GLN A 62 39.63 6.69 -24.97
C GLN A 62 41.14 6.95 -25.21
N GLU A 63 42.02 6.40 -24.38
CA GLU A 63 43.49 6.50 -24.55
C GLU A 63 43.98 5.75 -25.79
N ASN A 64 43.45 4.54 -26.07
CA ASN A 64 43.79 3.79 -27.29
C ASN A 64 43.44 4.55 -28.57
N LYS A 65 42.32 5.30 -28.58
CA LYS A 65 41.91 6.14 -29.73
C LYS A 65 42.80 7.38 -29.94
N LEU A 66 43.67 7.73 -29.00
CA LEU A 66 44.58 8.87 -29.11
C LEU A 66 45.98 8.49 -29.64
N GLN A 67 46.34 7.21 -29.62
CA GLN A 67 47.67 6.75 -30.07
C GLN A 67 47.74 6.39 -31.57
N GLU A 68 46.61 6.14 -32.22
CA GLU A 68 46.57 5.71 -33.64
C GLU A 68 46.75 6.86 -34.65
N ASN A 69 46.80 8.13 -34.19
CA ASN A 69 46.85 9.34 -35.03
C ASN A 69 48.15 10.17 -34.83
N ARG A 70 49.34 9.54 -34.93
CA ARG A 70 50.64 10.29 -35.06
C ARG A 70 51.79 9.56 -35.78
N VAL A 71 51.56 9.14 -37.02
CA VAL A 71 52.57 8.79 -38.05
C VAL A 71 51.88 9.12 -39.40
N GLN A 72 52.42 9.83 -40.41
CA GLN A 72 53.79 10.27 -40.74
C GLN A 72 53.81 11.59 -41.55
N ASP A 73 54.92 12.33 -41.45
CA ASP A 73 55.63 13.20 -42.42
C ASP A 73 54.96 14.20 -43.41
N THR A 74 55.76 15.22 -43.75
CA THR A 74 55.57 16.26 -44.78
C THR A 74 56.74 16.16 -45.81
N PRO A 75 56.93 17.05 -46.82
CA PRO A 75 56.06 18.04 -47.47
C PRO A 75 55.98 17.86 -49.02
N GLY A 76 55.20 18.69 -49.74
CA GLY A 76 55.23 18.69 -51.21
C GLY A 76 54.48 19.83 -51.91
N THR A 77 55.15 20.52 -52.83
CA THR A 77 54.60 21.50 -53.79
C THR A 77 53.87 20.81 -54.96
N GLY A 78 52.82 21.41 -55.54
CA GLY A 78 52.24 20.92 -56.80
C GLY A 78 51.12 21.77 -57.39
N GLU A 79 51.13 21.95 -58.71
CA GLU A 79 50.23 22.82 -59.50
C GLU A 79 48.93 22.14 -59.98
N ASP A 80 47.83 22.93 -59.95
CA ASP A 80 46.88 23.17 -61.05
C ASP A 80 45.85 22.09 -61.50
N ARG A 81 44.78 22.61 -62.13
CA ARG A 81 43.77 22.02 -63.05
C ARG A 81 42.50 21.29 -62.55
N THR A 82 41.43 22.09 -62.64
CA THR A 82 40.20 21.89 -63.47
C THR A 82 38.95 21.22 -62.90
N HIS A 83 37.84 21.92 -63.20
CA HIS A 83 36.43 21.49 -63.30
C HIS A 83 35.74 20.93 -62.02
N GLY A 84 34.49 21.30 -61.75
CA GLY A 84 33.60 22.26 -62.42
C GLY A 84 32.19 22.23 -61.82
N GLY A 85 31.35 23.24 -62.13
CA GLY A 85 29.95 23.26 -61.67
C GLY A 85 29.41 24.68 -61.37
N GLN A 86 28.80 25.31 -62.38
CA GLN A 86 27.80 26.37 -62.18
C GLN A 86 26.46 25.73 -61.74
N PRO A 87 25.52 26.45 -61.08
CA PRO A 87 24.95 27.74 -61.49
C PRO A 87 25.14 28.87 -60.46
N GLY A 88 24.80 30.13 -60.72
CA GLY A 88 24.18 30.69 -61.93
C GLY A 88 22.88 31.46 -61.61
N TYR A 89 22.99 32.77 -61.44
CA TYR A 89 21.90 33.75 -61.59
C TYR A 89 22.50 35.15 -61.83
N ASP A 90 22.60 35.49 -63.10
CA ASP A 90 22.10 36.71 -63.75
C ASP A 90 21.58 37.84 -62.82
N GLY A 91 21.85 39.13 -63.06
CA GLY A 91 22.55 39.75 -64.18
C GLY A 91 21.93 41.10 -64.52
N GLN A 92 22.61 42.21 -64.22
CA GLN A 92 22.11 43.54 -64.60
C GLN A 92 22.49 43.86 -66.05
N GLY A 93 21.46 43.95 -66.91
CA GLY A 93 21.61 44.29 -68.31
C GLY A 93 22.12 45.73 -68.54
N THR A 94 22.85 45.89 -69.63
CA THR A 94 23.24 47.19 -70.20
C THR A 94 22.02 47.97 -70.70
N PHE A 95 22.20 49.26 -71.04
CA PHE A 95 22.20 49.74 -72.44
C PHE A 95 22.47 51.26 -72.50
N ASN A 96 23.43 51.67 -73.35
CA ASN A 96 23.39 52.76 -74.35
C ASN A 96 22.80 54.18 -73.99
N ILE A 97 23.30 55.31 -74.53
CA ILE A 97 24.36 55.55 -75.52
C ILE A 97 24.97 56.98 -75.39
N GLN A 98 26.30 57.07 -75.45
CA GLN A 98 27.10 57.91 -76.37
C GLN A 98 26.62 59.36 -76.70
N GLY A 99 27.44 60.38 -76.36
CA GLY A 99 27.10 61.79 -76.66
C GLY A 99 28.14 62.89 -76.36
N LYS A 100 29.42 62.72 -76.74
CA LYS A 100 30.32 63.88 -76.97
C LYS A 100 30.01 64.42 -78.38
N GLY A 101 29.94 65.72 -78.68
CA GLY A 101 30.10 66.99 -77.93
C GLY A 101 29.80 68.10 -78.98
N PRO A 102 30.57 69.19 -79.09
CA PRO A 102 31.33 69.95 -78.09
C PRO A 102 30.77 71.39 -77.94
N PHE A 103 31.34 72.22 -77.07
CA PHE A 103 31.89 73.55 -77.43
C PHE A 103 32.57 74.20 -76.21
N ASP A 104 33.59 75.01 -76.47
CA ASP A 104 34.40 75.66 -75.43
C ASP A 104 33.66 76.80 -74.70
N LYS A 105 33.97 76.97 -73.41
CA LYS A 105 34.83 78.08 -72.97
C LYS A 105 35.28 77.94 -71.50
N PHE A 106 36.60 77.91 -71.33
CA PHE A 106 37.36 78.32 -70.13
C PHE A 106 36.78 78.03 -68.74
N LEU A 107 37.02 76.80 -68.26
CA LEU A 107 37.84 76.68 -67.06
C LEU A 107 39.07 75.83 -67.41
N SER A 108 40.27 76.37 -67.23
CA SER A 108 41.51 75.73 -67.66
C SER A 108 41.73 74.40 -66.93
N TRP A 109 42.42 73.45 -67.57
CA TRP A 109 42.93 72.25 -66.87
C TRP A 109 43.76 72.63 -65.64
N LYS A 110 44.45 73.79 -65.67
CA LYS A 110 45.13 74.37 -64.52
C LYS A 110 44.18 74.78 -63.40
N THR A 111 42.99 75.31 -63.70
CA THR A 111 41.97 75.65 -62.68
C THR A 111 41.20 74.42 -62.20
N ALA A 112 40.93 73.43 -63.05
CA ALA A 112 40.37 72.14 -62.62
C ALA A 112 41.34 71.41 -61.68
N ALA A 113 42.64 71.39 -62.01
CA ALA A 113 43.68 70.92 -61.11
C ALA A 113 43.80 71.78 -59.85
N LEU A 114 43.67 73.12 -59.94
CA LEU A 114 43.68 74.00 -58.77
C LEU A 114 42.50 73.73 -57.84
N VAL A 115 41.30 73.47 -58.37
CA VAL A 115 40.10 73.09 -57.60
C VAL A 115 40.28 71.70 -56.99
N LEU A 116 40.88 70.74 -57.70
CA LEU A 116 41.20 69.42 -57.14
C LEU A 116 42.26 69.53 -56.02
N ILE A 117 43.29 70.36 -56.20
CA ILE A 117 44.33 70.63 -55.19
C ILE A 117 43.73 71.38 -53.99
N LEU A 118 42.83 72.34 -54.20
CA LEU A 118 42.08 72.99 -53.11
C LEU A 118 41.18 71.97 -52.39
N ALA A 119 40.46 71.11 -53.12
CA ALA A 119 39.62 70.07 -52.52
C ALA A 119 40.47 69.07 -51.71
N VAL A 120 41.62 68.63 -52.22
CA VAL A 120 42.56 67.76 -51.49
C VAL A 120 43.19 68.49 -50.29
N ALA A 121 43.53 69.77 -50.41
CA ALA A 121 44.06 70.57 -49.29
C ALA A 121 42.99 70.83 -48.21
N VAL A 122 41.73 71.05 -48.60
CA VAL A 122 40.59 71.18 -47.70
C VAL A 122 40.26 69.84 -47.04
N LEU A 123 40.26 68.73 -47.79
CA LEU A 123 40.05 67.38 -47.24
C LEU A 123 41.19 66.97 -46.29
N ALA A 124 42.44 67.27 -46.63
CA ALA A 124 43.59 67.08 -45.74
C ALA A 124 43.50 67.97 -44.51
N GLY A 125 43.09 69.24 -44.67
CA GLY A 125 42.84 70.18 -43.58
C GLY A 125 41.73 69.70 -42.63
N VAL A 126 40.61 69.21 -43.16
CA VAL A 126 39.50 68.61 -42.39
C VAL A 126 39.93 67.31 -41.72
N TYR A 127 40.71 66.46 -42.40
CA TYR A 127 41.24 65.23 -41.84
C TYR A 127 42.21 65.48 -40.68
N VAL A 128 43.13 66.45 -40.83
CA VAL A 128 44.04 66.89 -39.77
C VAL A 128 43.25 67.57 -38.64
N TYR A 129 42.29 68.44 -38.94
CA TYR A 129 41.44 69.09 -37.94
C TYR A 129 40.66 68.06 -37.10
N LYS A 130 40.07 67.05 -37.72
CA LYS A 130 39.42 65.93 -37.02
C LYS A 130 40.43 65.10 -36.21
N ALA A 131 41.59 64.76 -36.77
CA ALA A 131 42.66 64.05 -36.05
C ALA A 131 43.23 64.87 -34.88
N LEU A 132 43.21 66.21 -34.93
CA LEU A 132 43.59 67.07 -33.80
C LEU A 132 42.52 67.07 -32.70
N GLY A 133 41.24 66.97 -33.05
CA GLY A 133 40.15 66.80 -32.08
C GLY A 133 40.29 65.50 -31.26
N TYR A 134 40.52 64.37 -31.95
CA TYR A 134 40.70 63.05 -31.32
C TYR A 134 42.05 62.87 -30.57
N ARG A 135 42.72 63.96 -30.19
CA ARG A 135 43.82 63.95 -29.20
C ARG A 135 43.31 63.85 -27.76
N ASN A 136 42.15 64.47 -27.50
CA ASN A 136 41.59 64.61 -26.16
C ASN A 136 40.18 63.99 -26.06
N THR A 137 39.68 63.38 -27.14
CA THR A 137 38.33 62.80 -27.20
C THR A 137 38.32 61.41 -27.83
N TYR A 138 37.40 60.55 -27.40
CA TYR A 138 37.28 59.18 -27.92
C TYR A 138 36.86 59.14 -29.39
N PHE A 139 37.33 58.12 -30.13
CA PHE A 139 36.95 57.89 -31.52
C PHE A 139 35.45 57.62 -31.75
N PRO A 140 34.95 57.79 -32.98
CA PRO A 140 33.59 57.40 -33.35
C PRO A 140 33.28 55.93 -33.01
N HIS A 141 32.05 55.71 -32.55
CA HIS A 141 31.50 54.42 -32.13
C HIS A 141 32.30 53.73 -31.01
N THR A 142 33.00 54.50 -30.18
CA THR A 142 33.68 53.97 -28.98
C THR A 142 32.67 53.74 -27.87
N VAL A 143 32.67 52.53 -27.32
CA VAL A 143 31.76 52.13 -26.23
C VAL A 143 32.57 51.77 -24.99
N ILE A 144 32.12 52.20 -23.81
CA ILE A 144 32.70 51.84 -22.50
C ILE A 144 31.54 51.38 -21.60
N ASN A 145 31.59 50.15 -21.09
CA ASN A 145 30.53 49.53 -20.26
C ASN A 145 29.11 49.70 -20.85
N GLY A 146 28.97 49.56 -22.18
CA GLY A 146 27.71 49.75 -22.91
C GLY A 146 27.35 51.20 -23.26
N MET A 147 27.99 52.20 -22.65
CA MET A 147 27.77 53.62 -22.91
C MET A 147 28.55 54.10 -24.16
N ASP A 148 27.88 54.81 -25.08
CA ASP A 148 28.55 55.47 -26.21
C ASP A 148 29.26 56.75 -25.74
N VAL A 149 30.59 56.76 -25.87
CA VAL A 149 31.46 57.87 -25.47
C VAL A 149 32.02 58.65 -26.66
N SER A 150 31.54 58.39 -27.88
CA SER A 150 32.04 58.95 -29.14
C SER A 150 32.21 60.46 -29.10
N GLY A 151 33.45 60.92 -29.31
CA GLY A 151 33.78 62.35 -29.41
C GLY A 151 33.77 63.12 -28.08
N LYS A 152 33.50 62.48 -26.94
CA LYS A 152 33.59 63.07 -25.60
C LYS A 152 35.03 63.11 -25.07
N THR A 153 35.37 64.02 -24.17
CA THR A 153 36.62 63.97 -23.38
C THR A 153 36.53 62.95 -22.23
N VAL A 154 37.64 62.72 -21.51
CA VAL A 154 37.61 61.94 -20.27
C VAL A 154 36.70 62.61 -19.23
N GLU A 155 36.79 63.92 -19.07
CA GLU A 155 36.03 64.71 -18.12
C GLU A 155 34.53 64.67 -18.45
N GLU A 156 34.16 64.80 -19.72
CA GLU A 156 32.77 64.65 -20.17
C GLU A 156 32.20 63.24 -19.95
N VAL A 157 33.04 62.19 -19.98
CA VAL A 157 32.63 60.82 -19.64
C VAL A 157 32.54 60.62 -18.13
N LYS A 158 33.48 61.17 -17.34
CA LYS A 158 33.43 61.14 -15.87
C LYS A 158 32.18 61.86 -15.34
N GLU A 159 31.86 63.03 -15.89
CA GLU A 159 30.65 63.78 -15.56
C GLU A 159 29.38 62.99 -15.94
N LEU A 160 29.36 62.31 -17.09
CA LEU A 160 28.22 61.48 -17.51
C LEU A 160 28.03 60.28 -16.57
N ILE A 161 29.11 59.58 -16.20
CA ILE A 161 29.06 58.48 -15.22
C ILE A 161 28.63 59.00 -13.83
N ALA A 162 29.15 60.14 -13.39
CA ALA A 162 28.74 60.78 -12.14
C ALA A 162 27.25 61.19 -12.18
N SER A 163 26.73 61.65 -13.32
CA SER A 163 25.31 61.95 -13.50
C SER A 163 24.41 60.70 -13.53
N GLY A 164 24.97 59.52 -13.82
CA GLY A 164 24.28 58.23 -13.71
C GLY A 164 24.28 57.62 -12.30
N VAL A 165 25.24 58.02 -11.46
CA VAL A 165 25.27 57.70 -10.02
C VAL A 165 24.40 58.67 -9.21
N ASN A 166 24.39 59.95 -9.59
CA ASN A 166 23.63 61.00 -8.90
C ASN A 166 22.12 60.80 -9.08
N GLY A 167 21.40 60.54 -7.98
CA GLY A 167 19.98 60.18 -8.01
C GLY A 167 19.69 58.75 -8.47
N TYR A 168 20.70 57.86 -8.50
CA TYR A 168 20.47 56.43 -8.69
C TYR A 168 19.66 55.84 -7.53
N GLY A 169 18.67 55.00 -7.86
CA GLY A 169 17.92 54.20 -6.91
C GLY A 169 17.57 52.85 -7.53
N LEU A 170 17.86 51.77 -6.80
CA LEU A 170 17.58 50.39 -7.22
C LEU A 170 16.19 49.99 -6.70
N VAL A 171 15.21 49.79 -7.59
CA VAL A 171 13.88 49.30 -7.21
C VAL A 171 13.91 47.77 -7.05
N LEU A 172 13.71 47.31 -5.82
CA LEU A 172 13.53 45.89 -5.53
C LEU A 172 12.06 45.52 -5.72
N LYS A 173 11.76 44.72 -6.74
CA LYS A 173 10.44 44.11 -6.93
C LYS A 173 10.37 42.86 -6.06
N LEU A 174 9.31 42.78 -5.27
CA LEU A 174 9.03 41.69 -4.35
C LEU A 174 7.87 40.85 -4.90
N ARG A 175 7.66 39.69 -4.27
CA ARG A 175 6.43 38.91 -4.40
C ARG A 175 5.20 39.74 -3.98
N ASP A 176 4.02 39.37 -4.48
CA ASP A 176 2.73 40.00 -4.17
C ASP A 176 2.61 41.49 -4.59
N GLU A 177 3.37 41.90 -5.61
CA GLU A 177 3.43 43.27 -6.16
C GLU A 177 3.93 44.35 -5.17
N GLU A 178 4.48 43.97 -4.01
CA GLU A 178 5.22 44.89 -3.15
C GLU A 178 6.56 45.31 -3.80
N GLN A 179 7.06 46.49 -3.44
CA GLN A 179 8.35 46.99 -3.91
C GLN A 179 9.02 47.90 -2.88
N GLU A 180 10.34 47.86 -2.80
CA GLU A 180 11.17 48.75 -1.99
C GLU A 180 12.27 49.38 -2.84
N THR A 181 13.04 50.32 -2.29
CA THR A 181 14.08 51.03 -3.06
C THR A 181 15.30 51.30 -2.20
N ILE A 182 16.48 50.98 -2.73
CA ILE A 182 17.78 51.34 -2.14
C ILE A 182 18.29 52.56 -2.89
N ASN A 183 18.44 53.70 -2.21
CA ASN A 183 18.96 54.92 -2.83
C ASN A 183 20.49 54.93 -2.81
N GLY A 184 21.12 55.41 -3.90
CA GLY A 184 22.59 55.48 -4.01
C GLY A 184 23.24 56.28 -2.88
N GLU A 185 22.56 57.32 -2.38
CA GLU A 185 23.02 58.14 -1.25
C GLU A 185 23.11 57.34 0.07
N GLU A 186 22.16 56.43 0.32
CA GLU A 186 22.08 55.63 1.57
C GLU A 186 23.23 54.65 1.70
N ILE A 187 23.72 54.15 0.56
CA ILE A 187 24.81 53.17 0.47
C ILE A 187 26.17 53.83 0.17
N GLY A 188 26.25 55.16 0.14
CA GLY A 188 27.48 55.90 -0.18
C GLY A 188 28.01 55.63 -1.60
N LEU A 189 27.13 55.38 -2.58
CA LEU A 189 27.51 55.13 -3.97
C LEU A 189 28.20 56.36 -4.57
N HIS A 190 29.41 56.17 -5.08
CA HIS A 190 30.25 57.22 -5.65
C HIS A 190 31.09 56.71 -6.83
N THR A 191 31.50 57.61 -7.71
CA THR A 191 32.39 57.27 -8.83
C THR A 191 33.83 57.13 -8.37
N VAL A 192 34.52 56.07 -8.79
CA VAL A 192 35.95 55.85 -8.54
C VAL A 192 36.64 55.59 -9.86
N PHE A 193 37.52 56.51 -10.29
CA PHE A 193 38.24 56.41 -11.55
C PHE A 193 39.71 56.05 -11.33
N ASP A 194 40.12 54.86 -11.78
CA ASP A 194 41.48 54.32 -11.61
C ASP A 194 42.52 54.82 -12.65
N GLY A 195 42.09 55.63 -13.62
CA GLY A 195 42.89 56.14 -14.73
C GLY A 195 42.75 55.36 -16.04
N SER A 196 41.91 54.32 -16.10
CA SER A 196 41.67 53.52 -17.32
C SER A 196 41.07 54.34 -18.46
N LEU A 197 40.23 55.33 -18.16
CA LEU A 197 39.65 56.26 -19.15
C LEU A 197 40.74 57.08 -19.86
N GLU A 198 41.66 57.65 -19.08
CA GLU A 198 42.83 58.38 -19.57
C GLU A 198 43.78 57.49 -20.39
N GLU A 199 43.96 56.22 -20.01
CA GLU A 199 44.82 55.29 -20.72
C GLU A 199 44.27 54.92 -22.10
N ILE A 200 42.95 54.80 -22.26
CA ILE A 200 42.31 54.57 -23.57
C ILE A 200 42.64 55.71 -24.53
N ILE A 201 42.52 56.98 -24.10
CA ILE A 201 42.89 58.13 -24.94
C ILE A 201 44.42 58.20 -25.14
N ARG A 202 45.24 57.85 -24.14
CA ARG A 202 46.70 57.81 -24.25
C ARG A 202 47.20 56.83 -25.33
N GLN A 203 46.52 55.70 -25.49
CA GLN A 203 46.83 54.71 -26.54
C GLN A 203 46.22 55.05 -27.92
N GLN A 204 45.33 56.04 -27.98
CA GLN A 204 44.63 56.43 -29.20
C GLN A 204 45.55 57.23 -30.15
N ASN A 205 46.07 56.60 -31.21
CA ASN A 205 46.81 57.31 -32.27
C ASN A 205 45.82 58.13 -33.14
N PRO A 206 45.73 59.47 -33.00
CA PRO A 206 44.54 60.22 -33.46
C PRO A 206 44.32 60.22 -34.97
N PHE A 207 45.37 59.98 -35.75
CA PHE A 207 45.29 59.87 -37.22
C PHE A 207 44.57 58.60 -37.70
N ARG A 208 44.32 57.61 -36.82
CA ARG A 208 43.57 56.39 -37.17
C ARG A 208 42.05 56.55 -37.16
N TRP A 209 41.52 57.73 -36.82
CA TRP A 209 40.06 57.98 -36.68
C TRP A 209 39.18 57.46 -37.84
N PRO A 210 39.56 57.51 -39.14
CA PRO A 210 38.67 57.05 -40.21
C PRO A 210 38.39 55.55 -40.19
N ARG A 211 39.26 54.74 -39.56
CA ARG A 211 39.07 53.29 -39.42
C ARG A 211 37.82 52.93 -38.62
N TYR A 212 37.40 53.81 -37.73
CA TYR A 212 36.35 53.54 -36.73
C TYR A 212 34.97 54.07 -37.13
N LEU A 213 34.84 54.75 -38.28
CA LEU A 213 33.60 55.35 -38.80
C LEU A 213 32.47 54.38 -39.13
N LEU A 214 32.71 53.06 -39.06
CA LEU A 214 31.69 52.02 -39.24
C LEU A 214 31.53 51.12 -38.00
N LYS A 215 32.55 51.07 -37.13
CA LYS A 215 32.58 50.33 -35.87
C LYS A 215 33.81 50.76 -35.05
N GLY A 216 33.58 51.19 -33.81
CA GLY A 216 34.64 51.58 -32.88
C GLY A 216 35.11 50.43 -31.99
N PRO A 217 36.07 50.69 -31.10
CA PRO A 217 36.44 49.77 -30.03
C PRO A 217 35.37 49.74 -28.93
N SER A 218 35.30 48.63 -28.20
CA SER A 218 34.48 48.50 -26.99
C SER A 218 35.40 48.13 -25.83
N TYR A 219 35.18 48.76 -24.68
CA TYR A 219 35.94 48.54 -23.45
C TYR A 219 35.02 48.15 -22.29
N ASP A 220 35.57 47.36 -21.37
CA ASP A 220 34.97 46.96 -20.10
C ASP A 220 35.94 47.39 -19.00
N ILE A 221 35.53 48.39 -18.20
CA ILE A 221 36.32 48.98 -17.11
C ILE A 221 35.61 48.65 -15.80
N LYS A 222 36.26 47.83 -14.98
CA LYS A 222 35.66 47.28 -13.74
C LYS A 222 35.59 48.29 -12.59
N THR A 223 36.47 49.29 -12.58
CA THR A 223 36.57 50.30 -11.53
C THR A 223 36.10 51.65 -12.07
N MET A 224 34.79 51.89 -12.00
CA MET A 224 34.19 53.21 -12.29
C MET A 224 33.22 53.69 -11.18
N ILE A 225 32.72 52.79 -10.33
CA ILE A 225 31.87 53.08 -9.17
C ILE A 225 32.30 52.25 -7.95
N ALA A 226 31.98 52.73 -6.75
CA ALA A 226 32.13 52.02 -5.48
C ALA A 226 31.04 52.47 -4.50
N TYR A 227 30.75 51.67 -3.49
CA TYR A 227 29.78 51.95 -2.42
C TYR A 227 30.32 51.46 -1.08
N ASP A 228 29.71 51.91 0.02
CA ASP A 228 30.03 51.43 1.36
C ASP A 228 29.29 50.10 1.62
N VAL A 229 30.09 49.05 1.85
CA VAL A 229 29.64 47.66 1.98
C VAL A 229 28.95 47.40 3.33
N ASP A 230 29.26 48.19 4.36
CA ASP A 230 28.61 48.15 5.66
C ASP A 230 27.36 49.03 5.69
N ALA A 231 27.33 50.12 4.91
CA ALA A 231 26.12 50.92 4.69
C ALA A 231 25.07 50.12 3.90
N LEU A 232 25.44 49.47 2.79
CA LEU A 232 24.54 48.58 2.05
C LEU A 232 23.97 47.46 2.93
N ALA A 233 24.80 46.85 3.79
CA ALA A 233 24.33 45.83 4.72
C ALA A 233 23.34 46.38 5.77
N GLN A 234 23.51 47.62 6.22
CA GLN A 234 22.56 48.30 7.11
C GLN A 234 21.25 48.66 6.39
N THR A 235 21.31 49.20 5.17
CA THR A 235 20.12 49.52 4.38
C THR A 235 19.32 48.26 4.07
N LEU A 236 19.96 47.19 3.58
CA LEU A 236 19.32 45.88 3.38
C LEU A 236 18.69 45.34 4.67
N GLY A 237 19.39 45.44 5.81
CA GLY A 237 18.87 45.01 7.10
C GLY A 237 17.72 45.86 7.68
N ALA A 238 17.45 47.03 7.09
CA ALA A 238 16.37 47.93 7.48
C ALA A 238 15.14 47.86 6.54
N LEU A 239 15.24 47.18 5.39
CA LEU A 239 14.12 46.99 4.47
C LEU A 239 13.00 46.15 5.09
N SER A 240 11.76 46.48 4.75
CA SER A 240 10.57 45.85 5.32
C SER A 240 10.40 44.38 4.89
N CYS A 241 10.97 44.00 3.73
CA CYS A 241 11.05 42.63 3.23
C CYS A 241 11.95 41.71 4.07
N PHE A 242 12.76 42.27 4.98
CA PHE A 242 13.55 41.53 5.97
C PHE A 242 12.98 41.62 7.40
N ASP A 243 11.84 42.27 7.60
CA ASP A 243 11.12 42.24 8.86
C ASP A 243 10.59 40.83 9.14
N SER A 244 11.28 40.12 10.04
CA SER A 244 10.90 38.77 10.48
C SER A 244 9.53 38.67 11.15
N SER A 245 8.87 39.78 11.49
CA SER A 245 7.48 39.79 11.95
C SER A 245 6.44 39.82 10.82
N ARG A 246 6.85 40.20 9.60
CA ARG A 246 6.04 40.16 8.36
C ARG A 246 6.37 38.95 7.47
N ALA A 247 7.58 38.43 7.54
CA ALA A 247 8.03 37.33 6.68
C ALA A 247 7.28 36.01 6.95
N VAL A 248 6.63 35.46 5.93
CA VAL A 248 5.99 34.14 5.96
C VAL A 248 7.00 33.08 5.52
N LEU A 249 7.14 31.99 6.27
CA LEU A 249 7.99 30.86 5.87
C LEU A 249 7.29 30.03 4.78
N PRO A 250 8.03 29.49 3.78
CA PRO A 250 7.47 28.49 2.87
C PRO A 250 7.08 27.23 3.65
N SER A 251 6.06 26.51 3.17
CA SER A 251 5.64 25.22 3.71
C SER A 251 5.68 24.13 2.65
N ASP A 252 6.29 23.00 2.98
CA ASP A 252 6.29 21.80 2.13
C ASP A 252 4.88 21.30 1.84
N ALA A 253 4.66 20.78 0.61
CA ALA A 253 3.47 19.99 0.29
C ALA A 253 3.46 18.70 1.12
N TYR A 254 2.29 18.32 1.60
CA TYR A 254 2.13 17.18 2.51
C TYR A 254 0.85 16.38 2.23
N LEU A 255 0.70 15.23 2.87
CA LEU A 255 -0.50 14.41 2.77
C LEU A 255 -1.53 14.88 3.80
N SER A 256 -2.78 15.06 3.41
CA SER A 256 -3.87 15.38 4.36
C SER A 256 -4.05 14.29 5.41
N ASP A 257 -4.78 14.61 6.48
CA ASP A 257 -5.44 13.59 7.28
C ASP A 257 -6.43 12.77 6.43
N TYR A 258 -6.89 11.64 6.97
CA TYR A 258 -7.93 10.83 6.34
C TYR A 258 -9.28 11.55 6.35
N VAL A 259 -10.02 11.47 5.23
CA VAL A 259 -11.39 11.94 5.12
C VAL A 259 -12.30 10.78 4.73
N SER A 260 -13.30 10.50 5.58
CA SER A 260 -14.30 9.44 5.36
C SER A 260 -14.92 9.53 3.96
N GLY A 261 -14.91 8.40 3.25
CA GLY A 261 -15.41 8.29 1.87
C GLY A 261 -14.61 9.03 0.79
N GLN A 262 -13.47 9.66 1.12
CA GLN A 262 -12.59 10.35 0.15
C GLN A 262 -11.14 9.86 0.20
N GLY A 263 -10.68 9.32 1.33
CA GLY A 263 -9.30 8.88 1.50
C GLY A 263 -8.34 10.00 1.86
N TYR A 264 -7.13 9.93 1.31
CA TYR A 264 -6.05 10.88 1.50
C TYR A 264 -5.85 11.75 0.25
N SER A 265 -5.52 13.02 0.45
CA SER A 265 -5.24 14.01 -0.59
C SER A 265 -3.86 14.64 -0.41
N ILE A 266 -3.35 15.34 -1.42
CA ILE A 266 -2.13 16.16 -1.30
C ILE A 266 -2.56 17.60 -1.01
N VAL A 267 -2.11 18.13 0.12
CA VAL A 267 -2.18 19.56 0.41
C VAL A 267 -0.97 20.22 -0.26
N PRO A 268 -1.17 21.21 -1.15
CA PRO A 268 -0.06 21.86 -1.85
C PRO A 268 0.91 22.61 -0.93
N GLU A 269 2.08 22.88 -1.49
CA GLU A 269 3.09 23.74 -0.88
C GLU A 269 2.62 25.21 -0.78
N THR A 270 3.30 26.00 0.05
CA THR A 270 3.23 27.46 0.00
C THR A 270 4.63 28.05 -0.17
N GLU A 271 4.75 29.08 -1.01
CA GLU A 271 6.05 29.70 -1.35
C GLU A 271 6.57 30.67 -0.27
N GLY A 272 5.71 31.09 0.66
CA GLY A 272 6.02 32.09 1.68
C GLY A 272 6.40 33.46 1.12
N THR A 273 7.04 34.29 1.95
CA THR A 273 7.66 35.58 1.60
C THR A 273 9.05 35.75 2.24
N THR A 274 9.62 34.70 2.84
CA THR A 274 10.94 34.77 3.49
C THR A 274 12.07 34.80 2.46
N LEU A 275 12.81 35.91 2.41
CA LEU A 275 14.01 36.06 1.60
C LEU A 275 15.22 35.29 2.16
N ASP A 276 16.15 34.99 1.26
CA ASP A 276 17.48 34.46 1.52
C ASP A 276 18.50 35.60 1.39
N MET A 277 18.96 36.14 2.52
CA MET A 277 19.80 37.34 2.58
C MET A 277 21.09 37.21 1.75
N ASP A 278 21.71 36.02 1.72
CA ASP A 278 22.96 35.82 0.97
C ASP A 278 22.70 35.88 -0.56
N LYS A 279 21.57 35.36 -1.02
CA LYS A 279 21.14 35.50 -2.43
C LYS A 279 20.77 36.95 -2.76
N VAL A 280 19.98 37.61 -1.92
CA VAL A 280 19.55 39.00 -2.16
C VAL A 280 20.77 39.91 -2.24
N ARG A 281 21.69 39.80 -1.28
CA ARG A 281 22.93 40.57 -1.28
C ARG A 281 23.73 40.38 -2.57
N ALA A 282 23.93 39.13 -3.00
CA ALA A 282 24.67 38.84 -4.24
C ALA A 282 24.01 39.44 -5.50
N GLN A 283 22.68 39.42 -5.59
CA GLN A 283 21.97 40.04 -6.73
C GLN A 283 21.96 41.57 -6.65
N VAL A 284 21.88 42.14 -5.44
CA VAL A 284 21.92 43.59 -5.21
C VAL A 284 23.33 44.17 -5.45
N ASP A 285 24.39 43.47 -5.05
CA ASP A 285 25.78 43.82 -5.34
C ASP A 285 26.02 43.88 -6.88
N GLU A 286 25.52 42.91 -7.65
CA GLU A 286 25.59 42.89 -9.12
C GLU A 286 24.73 44.00 -9.77
N ALA A 287 23.52 44.23 -9.24
CA ALA A 287 22.62 45.28 -9.74
C ALA A 287 23.19 46.69 -9.55
N ILE A 288 23.76 46.97 -8.37
CA ILE A 288 24.47 48.23 -8.10
C ILE A 288 25.71 48.35 -9.00
N SER A 289 26.50 47.28 -9.14
CA SER A 289 27.71 47.26 -9.98
C SER A 289 27.43 47.50 -11.47
N SER A 290 26.22 47.22 -11.93
CA SER A 290 25.75 47.44 -13.31
C SER A 290 24.84 48.66 -13.49
N LEU A 291 24.54 49.40 -12.41
CA LEU A 291 23.54 50.48 -12.36
C LEU A 291 22.16 50.07 -12.94
N ALA A 292 21.71 48.86 -12.62
CA ALA A 292 20.39 48.37 -13.01
C ALA A 292 19.27 49.16 -12.28
N PRO A 293 18.23 49.65 -12.98
CA PRO A 293 17.18 50.46 -12.35
C PRO A 293 16.20 49.63 -11.49
N GLU A 294 16.10 48.32 -11.74
CA GLU A 294 15.18 47.42 -11.06
C GLU A 294 15.77 46.00 -10.92
N LEU A 295 15.33 45.28 -9.89
CA LEU A 295 15.73 43.91 -9.57
C LEU A 295 14.53 43.11 -9.09
N ASP A 296 14.21 42.01 -9.77
CA ASP A 296 13.10 41.12 -9.41
C ASP A 296 13.60 39.96 -8.54
N LEU A 297 13.35 40.06 -7.23
CA LEU A 297 13.84 39.08 -6.26
C LEU A 297 13.11 37.72 -6.34
N ASP A 298 11.92 37.66 -6.96
CA ASP A 298 11.20 36.40 -7.15
C ASP A 298 11.69 35.67 -8.40
N ALA A 299 11.78 36.39 -9.53
CA ALA A 299 12.33 35.86 -10.79
C ALA A 299 13.79 35.40 -10.66
N LEU A 300 14.57 36.01 -9.77
CA LEU A 300 15.95 35.62 -9.46
C LEU A 300 16.05 34.52 -8.39
N GLY A 301 14.93 34.04 -7.85
CA GLY A 301 14.89 32.96 -6.85
C GLY A 301 15.54 33.32 -5.52
N CYS A 302 15.50 34.60 -5.12
CA CYS A 302 16.07 35.09 -3.87
C CYS A 302 15.23 34.70 -2.63
N TYR A 303 14.02 34.18 -2.81
CA TYR A 303 13.23 33.61 -1.72
C TYR A 303 13.75 32.24 -1.28
N LYS A 304 13.35 31.82 -0.08
CA LYS A 304 13.43 30.42 0.36
C LYS A 304 12.22 29.67 -0.21
N SER A 305 12.46 28.53 -0.82
CA SER A 305 11.42 27.71 -1.47
C SER A 305 11.05 26.48 -0.61
N PRO A 306 9.85 25.93 -0.76
CA PRO A 306 9.52 24.61 -0.22
C PRO A 306 10.40 23.53 -0.85
N SER A 307 10.79 22.54 -0.04
CA SER A 307 11.62 21.39 -0.40
C SER A 307 10.78 20.25 -1.01
N ILE A 308 9.52 20.13 -0.61
CA ILE A 308 8.55 19.17 -1.17
C ILE A 308 7.41 19.96 -1.82
N ARG A 309 7.05 19.54 -3.04
CA ARG A 309 6.03 20.15 -3.88
C ARG A 309 4.89 19.17 -4.17
N SER A 310 3.72 19.69 -4.53
CA SER A 310 2.50 18.92 -4.82
C SER A 310 2.66 17.92 -5.98
N ASN A 311 3.62 18.16 -6.87
CA ASN A 311 4.01 17.25 -7.96
C ASN A 311 5.08 16.20 -7.56
N ASN A 312 5.47 16.12 -6.28
CA ASN A 312 6.46 15.17 -5.80
C ASN A 312 5.96 13.71 -5.97
N THR A 313 6.73 12.90 -6.68
CA THR A 313 6.36 11.53 -7.04
C THR A 313 6.29 10.59 -5.84
N SER A 314 7.15 10.76 -4.82
CA SER A 314 7.08 9.99 -3.58
C SER A 314 5.85 10.34 -2.74
N LEU A 315 5.44 11.62 -2.73
CA LEU A 315 4.22 12.06 -2.06
C LEU A 315 2.96 11.53 -2.76
N ALA A 316 2.94 11.52 -4.10
CA ALA A 316 1.89 10.88 -4.88
C ALA A 316 1.81 9.36 -4.65
N ALA A 317 2.94 8.65 -4.67
CA ALA A 317 3.00 7.23 -4.35
C ALA A 317 2.53 6.94 -2.91
N ALA A 318 2.88 7.80 -1.95
CA ALA A 318 2.47 7.69 -0.55
C ALA A 318 0.96 7.97 -0.35
N ARG A 319 0.34 8.82 -1.17
CA ARG A 319 -1.13 8.96 -1.25
C ARG A 319 -1.76 7.67 -1.79
N ASP A 320 -1.30 7.21 -2.94
CA ASP A 320 -1.93 6.11 -3.68
C ASP A 320 -1.79 4.77 -2.93
N ALA A 321 -0.66 4.56 -2.25
CA ALA A 321 -0.46 3.40 -1.38
C ALA A 321 -1.43 3.35 -0.20
N ARG A 322 -1.85 4.50 0.36
CA ARG A 322 -2.88 4.54 1.42
C ARG A 322 -4.29 4.40 0.84
N ASN A 323 -4.58 5.10 -0.26
CA ASN A 323 -5.88 5.06 -0.93
C ASN A 323 -6.23 3.67 -1.47
N ARG A 324 -5.24 2.82 -1.80
CA ARG A 324 -5.45 1.38 -2.06
C ARG A 324 -6.17 0.66 -0.92
N TYR A 325 -5.82 0.97 0.34
CA TYR A 325 -6.39 0.30 1.52
C TYR A 325 -7.69 0.96 2.00
N VAL A 326 -7.81 2.28 1.94
CA VAL A 326 -9.01 2.97 2.49
C VAL A 326 -10.17 3.12 1.50
N ASN A 327 -9.98 2.75 0.23
CA ASN A 327 -11.05 2.72 -0.78
C ASN A 327 -11.61 1.30 -1.04
N MET A 328 -11.17 0.29 -0.28
CA MET A 328 -11.70 -1.08 -0.36
C MET A 328 -12.64 -1.42 0.80
N THR A 329 -13.32 -2.56 0.72
CA THR A 329 -14.31 -2.99 1.72
C THR A 329 -14.32 -4.52 1.85
N VAL A 330 -14.30 -5.03 3.08
CA VAL A 330 -14.47 -6.45 3.39
C VAL A 330 -15.80 -6.64 4.12
N THR A 331 -16.79 -7.23 3.43
CA THR A 331 -18.13 -7.49 3.99
C THR A 331 -18.23 -8.93 4.47
N TYR A 332 -18.22 -9.10 5.79
CA TYR A 332 -18.44 -10.40 6.43
C TYR A 332 -19.92 -10.74 6.52
N THR A 333 -20.30 -11.91 6.01
CA THR A 333 -21.66 -12.45 6.04
C THR A 333 -21.83 -13.47 7.16
N PHE A 334 -22.99 -13.43 7.81
CA PHE A 334 -23.38 -14.31 8.92
C PHE A 334 -24.88 -14.63 8.78
N GLY A 335 -25.24 -15.37 7.73
CA GLY A 335 -26.64 -15.52 7.30
C GLY A 335 -27.21 -14.17 6.83
N SER A 336 -28.38 -13.80 7.33
CA SER A 336 -29.03 -12.50 7.04
C SER A 336 -28.30 -11.27 7.58
N LYS A 337 -27.22 -11.42 8.36
CA LYS A 337 -26.47 -10.32 8.98
C LYS A 337 -25.14 -10.08 8.27
N THR A 338 -24.73 -8.82 8.25
CA THR A 338 -23.43 -8.39 7.72
C THR A 338 -22.67 -7.54 8.73
N GLU A 339 -21.36 -7.74 8.81
CA GLU A 339 -20.41 -6.76 9.35
C GLU A 339 -19.59 -6.21 8.17
N VAL A 340 -19.21 -4.93 8.25
CA VAL A 340 -18.45 -4.25 7.20
C VAL A 340 -17.16 -3.74 7.82
N LEU A 341 -16.04 -3.98 7.14
CA LEU A 341 -14.74 -3.35 7.39
C LEU A 341 -14.42 -2.49 6.16
N ASP A 342 -14.29 -1.18 6.35
CA ASP A 342 -14.07 -0.20 5.29
C ASP A 342 -12.99 0.82 5.67
N GLY A 343 -12.84 1.87 4.86
CA GLY A 343 -11.81 2.90 5.05
C GLY A 343 -11.84 3.61 6.40
N ASP A 344 -13.00 3.74 7.05
CA ASP A 344 -13.12 4.45 8.33
C ASP A 344 -12.49 3.66 9.49
N GLU A 345 -12.34 2.34 9.37
CA GLU A 345 -11.59 1.50 10.34
C GLU A 345 -10.20 1.11 9.80
N ILE A 346 -10.07 0.79 8.50
CA ILE A 346 -8.78 0.40 7.88
C ILE A 346 -7.73 1.52 7.99
N HIS A 347 -8.13 2.81 7.95
CA HIS A 347 -7.15 3.89 8.03
C HIS A 347 -6.38 3.93 9.37
N GLU A 348 -6.98 3.46 10.47
CA GLU A 348 -6.32 3.39 11.78
C GLU A 348 -5.26 2.28 11.84
N TRP A 349 -5.32 1.31 10.91
CA TRP A 349 -4.42 0.16 10.86
C TRP A 349 -3.17 0.41 10.00
N LEU A 350 -3.06 1.56 9.33
CA LEU A 350 -1.99 1.87 8.39
C LEU A 350 -0.68 2.26 9.09
N VAL A 351 0.30 1.35 9.10
CA VAL A 351 1.66 1.64 9.57
C VAL A 351 2.56 2.07 8.41
N SER A 352 3.38 3.10 8.64
CA SER A 352 4.28 3.69 7.62
C SER A 352 5.73 3.25 7.87
N GLY A 353 6.20 2.28 7.08
CA GLY A 353 7.54 1.69 7.12
C GLY A 353 8.53 2.41 6.20
N GLY A 354 8.81 3.68 6.47
CA GLY A 354 9.56 4.53 5.53
C GLY A 354 8.67 4.92 4.35
N GLU A 355 9.07 4.55 3.13
CA GLU A 355 8.31 4.83 1.90
C GLU A 355 7.16 3.83 1.66
N GLN A 356 7.07 2.75 2.44
CA GLN A 356 6.05 1.71 2.29
C GLN A 356 4.93 1.84 3.34
N VAL A 357 3.70 1.54 2.94
CA VAL A 357 2.51 1.47 3.80
C VAL A 357 2.09 0.00 3.90
N SER A 358 1.75 -0.45 5.11
CA SER A 358 1.19 -1.79 5.33
C SER A 358 0.15 -1.79 6.46
N ILE A 359 -0.63 -2.86 6.57
CA ILE A 359 -1.57 -3.08 7.67
C ILE A 359 -0.80 -3.52 8.95
N ASP A 360 -1.26 -3.09 10.12
CA ASP A 360 -0.86 -3.67 11.41
C ASP A 360 -1.56 -5.03 11.63
N PRO A 361 -0.81 -6.16 11.68
CA PRO A 361 -1.40 -7.48 11.87
C PRO A 361 -2.05 -7.67 13.25
N ASP A 362 -1.65 -6.92 14.29
CA ASP A 362 -2.29 -7.00 15.60
C ASP A 362 -3.70 -6.37 15.58
N GLN A 363 -3.95 -5.38 14.70
CA GLN A 363 -5.29 -4.78 14.50
C GLN A 363 -6.21 -5.73 13.73
N ALA A 364 -5.74 -6.33 12.63
CA ALA A 364 -6.50 -7.35 11.90
C ALA A 364 -6.85 -8.55 12.82
N ALA A 365 -5.92 -8.98 13.68
CA ALA A 365 -6.17 -10.00 14.70
C ALA A 365 -7.20 -9.55 15.75
N ALA A 366 -7.18 -8.28 16.16
CA ALA A 366 -8.16 -7.72 17.09
C ALA A 366 -9.57 -7.65 16.47
N TYR A 367 -9.70 -7.29 15.20
CA TYR A 367 -10.96 -7.30 14.44
C TYR A 367 -11.55 -8.71 14.31
N VAL A 368 -10.75 -9.69 13.87
CA VAL A 368 -11.17 -11.10 13.77
C VAL A 368 -11.56 -11.68 15.14
N LYS A 369 -10.88 -11.27 16.21
CA LYS A 369 -11.25 -11.59 17.60
C LYS A 369 -12.54 -10.90 18.04
N SER A 370 -12.82 -9.69 17.54
CA SER A 370 -14.10 -8.97 17.72
C SER A 370 -15.25 -9.75 17.08
N LEU A 371 -15.12 -10.15 15.80
CA LEU A 371 -16.07 -11.01 15.11
C LEU A 371 -16.30 -12.33 15.86
N ALA A 372 -15.23 -13.01 16.27
CA ALA A 372 -15.31 -14.24 17.07
C ALA A 372 -16.00 -14.01 18.43
N SER A 373 -15.85 -12.82 19.02
CA SER A 373 -16.52 -12.42 20.26
C SER A 373 -17.99 -12.04 20.05
N LYS A 374 -18.41 -11.65 18.84
CA LYS A 374 -19.79 -11.34 18.47
C LYS A 374 -20.56 -12.59 18.02
N TYR A 375 -19.97 -13.43 17.17
CA TYR A 375 -20.67 -14.49 16.42
C TYR A 375 -20.45 -15.94 16.88
N ASN A 376 -19.41 -16.26 17.66
CA ASN A 376 -19.24 -17.64 18.13
C ASN A 376 -20.40 -18.05 19.06
N THR A 377 -21.02 -19.21 18.82
CA THR A 377 -22.05 -19.81 19.69
C THR A 377 -21.56 -21.06 20.42
N ALA A 378 -20.47 -21.69 19.97
CA ALA A 378 -19.82 -22.77 20.69
C ALA A 378 -19.42 -22.33 22.12
N TYR A 379 -19.67 -23.19 23.11
CA TYR A 379 -19.48 -22.96 24.55
C TYR A 379 -20.27 -21.77 25.14
N ARG A 380 -21.19 -21.14 24.40
CA ARG A 380 -22.04 -20.07 24.91
C ARG A 380 -23.39 -20.59 25.39
N LYS A 381 -23.78 -20.10 26.57
CA LYS A 381 -25.13 -20.17 27.11
C LYS A 381 -26.10 -19.52 26.13
N ARG A 382 -27.16 -20.25 25.77
CA ARG A 382 -28.26 -19.79 24.93
C ARG A 382 -29.57 -20.43 25.37
N SER A 383 -30.69 -19.74 25.15
CA SER A 383 -32.00 -20.27 25.50
C SER A 383 -32.47 -21.30 24.48
N PHE A 384 -33.02 -22.40 24.97
CA PHE A 384 -33.69 -23.43 24.18
C PHE A 384 -35.16 -23.50 24.65
N ALA A 385 -36.09 -23.39 23.70
CA ALA A 385 -37.53 -23.54 23.96
C ALA A 385 -37.88 -25.03 23.88
N THR A 386 -38.28 -25.62 25.00
CA THR A 386 -38.54 -27.07 25.08
C THR A 386 -39.93 -27.43 24.57
N SER A 387 -40.09 -28.69 24.15
CA SER A 387 -41.41 -29.29 23.84
C SER A 387 -42.40 -29.29 25.01
N TYR A 388 -41.94 -29.00 26.23
CA TYR A 388 -42.75 -28.95 27.45
C TYR A 388 -43.32 -27.56 27.74
N GLY A 389 -42.96 -26.54 26.93
CA GLY A 389 -43.46 -25.16 27.05
C GLY A 389 -42.70 -24.29 28.05
N GLN A 390 -41.57 -24.78 28.59
CA GLN A 390 -40.63 -23.98 29.37
C GLN A 390 -39.37 -23.72 28.55
N ASN A 391 -38.70 -22.59 28.78
CA ASN A 391 -37.37 -22.33 28.24
C ASN A 391 -36.31 -22.78 29.23
N VAL A 392 -35.27 -23.44 28.73
CA VAL A 392 -34.05 -23.79 29.49
C VAL A 392 -32.85 -23.04 28.93
N GLU A 393 -31.75 -23.01 29.67
CA GLU A 393 -30.46 -22.49 29.20
C GLU A 393 -29.51 -23.65 28.92
N VAL A 394 -28.96 -23.71 27.71
CA VAL A 394 -28.00 -24.74 27.28
C VAL A 394 -26.68 -24.11 26.86
N SER A 395 -25.59 -24.80 27.15
CA SER A 395 -24.24 -24.52 26.63
C SER A 395 -23.54 -25.86 26.36
N GLY A 396 -22.50 -25.87 25.55
CA GLY A 396 -21.78 -27.10 25.21
C GLY A 396 -20.86 -26.92 24.01
N PHE A 397 -20.34 -28.03 23.51
CA PHE A 397 -19.38 -28.06 22.42
C PHE A 397 -19.93 -27.45 21.12
N TYR A 398 -21.21 -27.71 20.82
CA TYR A 398 -21.82 -27.39 19.55
C TYR A 398 -22.04 -25.88 19.32
N GLY A 399 -21.93 -25.45 18.06
CA GLY A 399 -22.16 -24.08 17.59
C GLY A 399 -21.05 -23.53 16.69
N TRP A 400 -21.22 -22.32 16.19
CA TRP A 400 -20.24 -21.61 15.37
C TRP A 400 -18.98 -21.26 16.17
N ARG A 401 -17.81 -21.39 15.53
CA ARG A 401 -16.52 -20.99 16.08
C ARG A 401 -15.54 -20.57 14.98
N ILE A 402 -15.31 -19.26 14.84
CA ILE A 402 -14.33 -18.70 13.90
C ILE A 402 -12.92 -19.19 14.23
N ASN A 403 -12.18 -19.56 13.19
CA ASN A 403 -10.76 -19.90 13.24
C ASN A 403 -9.91 -18.63 13.23
N GLN A 404 -9.79 -17.98 14.39
CA GLN A 404 -9.11 -16.67 14.51
C GLN A 404 -7.68 -16.65 13.93
N SER A 405 -6.94 -17.77 13.93
CA SER A 405 -5.60 -17.85 13.34
C SER A 405 -5.64 -17.77 11.81
N GLU A 406 -6.38 -18.69 11.18
CA GLU A 406 -6.48 -18.72 9.71
C GLU A 406 -7.25 -17.52 9.18
N GLU A 407 -8.29 -17.06 9.88
CA GLU A 407 -9.07 -15.91 9.45
C GLU A 407 -8.29 -14.60 9.50
N THR A 408 -7.39 -14.42 10.48
CA THR A 408 -6.46 -13.27 10.47
C THR A 408 -5.53 -13.34 9.26
N ARG A 409 -5.05 -14.55 8.91
CA ARG A 409 -4.17 -14.77 7.74
C ARG A 409 -4.89 -14.50 6.42
N GLU A 410 -6.14 -14.94 6.27
CA GLU A 410 -6.97 -14.63 5.09
C GLU A 410 -7.31 -13.14 4.99
N LEU A 411 -7.71 -12.50 6.10
CA LEU A 411 -8.01 -11.07 6.13
C LEU A 411 -6.81 -10.21 5.72
N LEU A 412 -5.61 -10.53 6.23
CA LEU A 412 -4.38 -9.82 5.83
C LEU A 412 -4.09 -10.00 4.33
N GLY A 413 -4.24 -11.21 3.78
CA GLY A 413 -4.08 -11.45 2.35
C GLY A 413 -5.07 -10.66 1.48
N ILE A 414 -6.32 -10.52 1.93
CA ILE A 414 -7.36 -9.71 1.26
C ILE A 414 -6.99 -8.22 1.28
N LEU A 415 -6.55 -7.69 2.43
CA LEU A 415 -6.16 -6.29 2.57
C LEU A 415 -4.89 -5.98 1.76
N GLU A 416 -3.90 -6.88 1.74
CA GLU A 416 -2.71 -6.77 0.89
C GLU A 416 -3.06 -6.80 -0.61
N ALA A 417 -4.04 -7.63 -1.02
CA ALA A 417 -4.56 -7.66 -2.39
C ALA A 417 -5.25 -6.34 -2.80
N GLY A 418 -5.85 -5.61 -1.85
CA GLY A 418 -6.48 -4.31 -2.12
C GLY A 418 -7.82 -4.40 -2.85
N GLU A 419 -8.49 -5.56 -2.81
CA GLU A 419 -9.70 -5.86 -3.55
C GLU A 419 -10.90 -6.05 -2.61
N SER A 420 -12.01 -5.35 -2.87
CA SER A 420 -13.22 -5.46 -2.07
C SER A 420 -13.91 -6.81 -2.25
N VAL A 421 -14.28 -7.47 -1.15
CA VAL A 421 -14.87 -8.82 -1.16
C VAL A 421 -16.05 -8.93 -0.20
N SER A 422 -16.96 -9.87 -0.48
CA SER A 422 -17.99 -10.32 0.47
C SER A 422 -17.86 -11.83 0.69
N ARG A 423 -17.84 -12.25 1.95
CA ARG A 423 -17.46 -13.63 2.33
C ARG A 423 -17.94 -14.04 3.73
N GLU A 424 -17.92 -15.33 4.02
CA GLU A 424 -17.94 -15.84 5.40
C GLU A 424 -16.51 -15.95 5.96
N PRO A 425 -16.29 -15.88 7.28
CA PRO A 425 -15.00 -16.15 7.91
C PRO A 425 -14.70 -17.66 7.93
N VAL A 426 -13.41 -18.03 7.98
CA VAL A 426 -12.98 -19.41 8.16
C VAL A 426 -13.40 -19.91 9.55
N TYR A 427 -14.10 -21.04 9.60
CA TYR A 427 -14.55 -21.66 10.85
C TYR A 427 -13.66 -22.85 11.27
N LEU A 428 -13.42 -22.97 12.58
CA LEU A 428 -12.98 -24.24 13.21
C LEU A 428 -14.14 -25.23 13.36
N GLN A 429 -15.36 -24.69 13.47
CA GLN A 429 -16.58 -25.46 13.68
C GLN A 429 -17.79 -24.65 13.17
N THR A 430 -18.66 -25.32 12.43
CA THR A 430 -19.90 -24.79 11.88
C THR A 430 -21.11 -25.24 12.72
N ALA A 431 -22.28 -24.67 12.45
CA ALA A 431 -23.55 -25.13 12.99
C ALA A 431 -24.59 -25.33 11.86
N ALA A 432 -25.81 -25.72 12.21
CA ALA A 432 -26.89 -26.04 11.26
C ALA A 432 -27.57 -24.81 10.66
N SER A 433 -27.47 -23.63 11.29
CA SER A 433 -27.98 -22.37 10.75
C SER A 433 -27.20 -21.16 11.26
N HIS A 434 -27.05 -20.13 10.41
CA HIS A 434 -26.68 -18.78 10.84
C HIS A 434 -27.89 -17.96 11.31
N ASP A 435 -29.07 -18.23 10.76
CA ASP A 435 -30.31 -17.50 11.04
C ASP A 435 -31.21 -18.24 12.02
N GLY A 436 -31.82 -17.51 12.95
CA GLY A 436 -32.57 -18.09 14.06
C GLY A 436 -31.65 -18.80 15.07
N PRO A 437 -32.06 -19.94 15.64
CA PRO A 437 -31.22 -20.75 16.52
C PRO A 437 -30.16 -21.53 15.72
N ASP A 438 -28.93 -21.61 16.24
CA ASP A 438 -27.80 -22.26 15.55
C ASP A 438 -27.92 -23.79 15.40
N TYR A 439 -28.83 -24.41 16.14
CA TYR A 439 -29.23 -25.81 15.98
C TYR A 439 -30.30 -26.04 14.89
N GLY A 440 -30.81 -24.98 14.26
CA GLY A 440 -31.79 -25.08 13.18
C GLY A 440 -33.09 -25.79 13.60
N SER A 441 -33.68 -26.54 12.68
CA SER A 441 -34.98 -27.21 12.83
C SER A 441 -34.91 -28.75 12.86
N THR A 442 -33.71 -29.32 12.81
CA THR A 442 -33.45 -30.77 12.84
C THR A 442 -32.48 -31.12 13.97
N TYR A 443 -33.00 -31.65 15.08
CA TYR A 443 -32.26 -31.90 16.31
C TYR A 443 -32.90 -33.00 17.17
N ALA A 444 -32.11 -33.61 18.06
CA ALA A 444 -32.61 -34.48 19.11
C ALA A 444 -32.76 -33.71 20.43
N GLU A 445 -33.99 -33.58 20.93
CA GLU A 445 -34.33 -33.03 22.24
C GLU A 445 -34.33 -34.15 23.29
N VAL A 446 -33.58 -33.97 24.39
CA VAL A 446 -33.33 -35.03 25.39
C VAL A 446 -33.61 -34.47 26.79
N ASN A 447 -34.84 -34.65 27.28
CA ASN A 447 -35.22 -34.27 28.64
C ASN A 447 -34.76 -35.35 29.63
N LEU A 448 -33.65 -35.08 30.32
CA LEU A 448 -33.02 -35.98 31.29
C LEU A 448 -33.86 -36.15 32.57
N THR A 449 -34.72 -35.20 32.90
CA THR A 449 -35.63 -35.27 34.06
C THR A 449 -36.87 -36.12 33.76
N ALA A 450 -37.44 -36.00 32.55
CA ALA A 450 -38.55 -36.84 32.08
C ALA A 450 -38.12 -38.26 31.68
N GLN A 451 -36.84 -38.46 31.34
CA GLN A 451 -36.29 -39.65 30.69
C GLN A 451 -36.94 -39.92 29.31
N HIS A 452 -37.18 -38.86 28.55
CA HIS A 452 -37.91 -38.89 27.30
C HIS A 452 -37.21 -38.06 26.22
N LEU A 453 -37.08 -38.64 25.02
CA LEU A 453 -36.44 -38.07 23.84
C LEU A 453 -37.49 -37.75 22.79
N ILE A 454 -37.35 -36.59 22.17
CA ILE A 454 -38.14 -36.16 21.01
C ILE A 454 -37.14 -35.80 19.90
N PHE A 455 -37.34 -36.32 18.70
CA PHE A 455 -36.52 -35.99 17.54
C PHE A 455 -37.33 -35.17 16.53
N TYR A 456 -36.81 -33.97 16.27
CA TYR A 456 -37.32 -33.05 15.27
C TYR A 456 -36.52 -33.16 13.99
N LYS A 457 -37.24 -33.15 12.87
CA LYS A 457 -36.69 -33.10 11.52
C LYS A 457 -37.48 -32.08 10.72
N ASP A 458 -36.79 -31.09 10.18
CA ASP A 458 -37.34 -30.00 9.37
C ASP A 458 -38.52 -29.28 10.08
N GLY A 459 -38.41 -29.15 11.41
CA GLY A 459 -39.41 -28.56 12.30
C GLY A 459 -40.54 -29.50 12.75
N GLN A 460 -40.62 -30.71 12.22
CA GLN A 460 -41.67 -31.69 12.54
C GLN A 460 -41.18 -32.74 13.53
N LYS A 461 -42.01 -33.11 14.51
CA LYS A 461 -41.72 -34.25 15.41
C LYS A 461 -41.88 -35.55 14.64
N VAL A 462 -40.78 -36.24 14.35
CA VAL A 462 -40.77 -37.52 13.61
C VAL A 462 -40.79 -38.71 14.56
N LEU A 463 -40.09 -38.61 15.69
CA LEU A 463 -39.87 -39.70 16.64
C LEU A 463 -40.02 -39.18 18.07
N GLU A 464 -40.63 -39.99 18.94
CA GLU A 464 -40.56 -39.85 20.40
C GLU A 464 -40.28 -41.21 21.05
N SER A 465 -39.55 -41.21 22.17
CA SER A 465 -39.19 -42.43 22.90
C SER A 465 -38.80 -42.13 24.34
N ASP A 466 -39.29 -42.94 25.28
CA ASP A 466 -38.64 -43.08 26.59
C ASP A 466 -37.23 -43.67 26.43
N PHE A 467 -36.34 -43.35 27.37
CA PHE A 467 -34.97 -43.89 27.42
C PHE A 467 -34.55 -44.24 28.86
N VAL A 468 -33.32 -44.74 29.05
CA VAL A 468 -32.67 -44.77 30.37
C VAL A 468 -31.27 -44.17 30.26
N SER A 469 -31.05 -43.00 30.85
CA SER A 469 -29.77 -42.29 30.82
C SER A 469 -28.81 -42.75 31.93
N GLY A 470 -27.74 -41.98 32.14
CA GLY A 470 -26.66 -42.21 33.09
C GLY A 470 -27.07 -42.44 34.54
N ASN A 471 -26.35 -43.32 35.23
CA ASN A 471 -26.66 -43.76 36.59
C ASN A 471 -26.27 -42.73 37.65
N VAL A 472 -27.26 -42.02 38.21
CA VAL A 472 -27.03 -40.94 39.19
C VAL A 472 -26.38 -41.46 40.46
N SER A 473 -26.85 -42.57 41.04
CA SER A 473 -26.27 -43.11 42.29
C SER A 473 -24.86 -43.67 42.15
N ARG A 474 -24.35 -43.81 40.92
CA ARG A 474 -22.97 -44.25 40.62
C ARG A 474 -22.09 -43.12 40.07
N GLY A 475 -22.58 -41.88 40.03
CA GLY A 475 -21.83 -40.75 39.48
C GLY A 475 -21.67 -40.77 37.95
N HIS A 476 -22.46 -41.58 37.24
CA HIS A 476 -22.41 -41.70 35.77
C HIS A 476 -23.51 -40.89 35.08
N THR A 477 -24.03 -39.84 35.72
CA THR A 477 -25.11 -38.98 35.18
C THR A 477 -24.76 -38.47 33.78
N THR A 478 -25.68 -38.62 32.82
CA THR A 478 -25.54 -37.98 31.50
C THR A 478 -25.56 -36.46 31.68
N PRO A 479 -24.53 -35.72 31.24
CA PRO A 479 -24.49 -34.28 31.46
C PRO A 479 -25.48 -33.55 30.55
N PRO A 480 -26.19 -32.52 31.04
CA PRO A 480 -26.90 -31.57 30.20
C PRO A 480 -25.91 -30.74 29.37
N GLY A 481 -26.38 -30.21 28.25
CA GLY A 481 -25.63 -29.36 27.33
C GLY A 481 -26.07 -29.54 25.88
N ILE A 482 -25.47 -28.74 24.99
CA ILE A 482 -25.69 -28.86 23.54
C ILE A 482 -24.46 -29.41 22.82
N PHE A 483 -24.70 -30.49 22.08
CA PHE A 483 -23.71 -31.38 21.49
C PHE A 483 -24.09 -31.67 20.02
N SER A 484 -23.33 -32.52 19.34
CA SER A 484 -23.67 -33.00 18.00
C SER A 484 -23.25 -34.44 17.79
N ILE A 485 -24.05 -35.19 17.02
CA ILE A 485 -23.74 -36.54 16.58
C ILE A 485 -22.35 -36.54 15.91
N THR A 486 -21.38 -37.26 16.47
CA THR A 486 -20.00 -37.27 15.96
C THR A 486 -19.88 -38.15 14.71
N TYR A 487 -20.55 -39.30 14.73
CA TYR A 487 -20.71 -40.23 13.61
C TYR A 487 -21.89 -41.16 13.91
N LYS A 488 -22.20 -42.12 13.02
CA LYS A 488 -23.08 -43.25 13.34
C LYS A 488 -22.50 -44.57 12.83
N GLN A 489 -22.60 -45.61 13.64
CA GLN A 489 -22.01 -46.93 13.37
C GLN A 489 -23.03 -48.05 13.68
N ARG A 490 -23.10 -49.08 12.82
CA ARG A 490 -23.82 -50.34 13.12
C ARG A 490 -22.89 -51.35 13.77
N ASP A 491 -23.46 -52.26 14.56
CA ASP A 491 -22.77 -53.42 15.13
C ASP A 491 -21.50 -53.06 15.93
N ALA A 492 -21.59 -51.99 16.74
CA ALA A 492 -20.49 -51.50 17.56
C ALA A 492 -20.35 -52.32 18.87
N VAL A 493 -19.15 -52.37 19.42
CA VAL A 493 -18.89 -52.88 20.78
C VAL A 493 -18.40 -51.72 21.64
N LEU A 494 -19.29 -51.18 22.46
CA LEU A 494 -18.98 -50.10 23.40
C LEU A 494 -18.12 -50.67 24.53
N LYS A 495 -17.03 -50.00 24.88
CA LYS A 495 -16.10 -50.45 25.92
C LYS A 495 -15.90 -49.35 26.95
N GLY A 496 -15.79 -49.73 28.21
CA GLY A 496 -15.38 -48.87 29.31
C GLY A 496 -14.72 -49.69 30.41
N GLU A 497 -14.44 -49.06 31.55
CA GLU A 497 -13.81 -49.75 32.68
C GLU A 497 -14.66 -50.95 33.15
N GLY A 498 -14.11 -52.15 33.04
CA GLY A 498 -14.76 -53.40 33.45
C GLY A 498 -15.92 -53.88 32.57
N TYR A 499 -16.25 -53.24 31.43
CA TYR A 499 -17.36 -53.69 30.58
C TYR A 499 -17.13 -53.59 29.06
N ALA A 500 -17.79 -54.50 28.33
CA ALA A 500 -17.95 -54.44 26.87
C ALA A 500 -19.40 -54.78 26.51
N SER A 501 -20.07 -53.92 25.74
CA SER A 501 -21.49 -54.04 25.38
C SER A 501 -21.67 -53.97 23.86
N PRO A 502 -22.05 -55.08 23.19
CA PRO A 502 -22.42 -55.05 21.78
C PRO A 502 -23.78 -54.37 21.60
N VAL A 503 -23.85 -53.43 20.65
CA VAL A 503 -25.05 -52.65 20.29
C VAL A 503 -25.23 -52.66 18.77
N LYS A 504 -26.46 -52.68 18.28
CA LYS A 504 -26.75 -52.67 16.83
C LYS A 504 -26.68 -51.29 16.21
N PHE A 505 -26.94 -50.24 16.98
CA PHE A 505 -26.93 -48.85 16.53
C PHE A 505 -26.15 -47.98 17.52
N TRP A 506 -25.08 -47.33 17.08
CA TRP A 506 -24.26 -46.44 17.90
C TRP A 506 -24.22 -45.04 17.30
N MET A 507 -24.55 -44.05 18.13
CA MET A 507 -24.69 -42.63 17.77
C MET A 507 -24.06 -41.75 18.87
N PRO A 508 -22.71 -41.66 18.95
CA PRO A 508 -22.01 -40.81 19.90
C PRO A 508 -22.32 -39.34 19.67
N PHE A 509 -22.43 -38.56 20.76
CA PHE A 509 -22.52 -37.10 20.70
C PHE A 509 -21.64 -36.34 21.70
N ASN A 510 -21.15 -36.99 22.78
CA ASN A 510 -20.33 -36.30 23.79
C ASN A 510 -19.28 -37.23 24.42
N GLY A 511 -18.03 -37.21 23.93
CA GLY A 511 -16.88 -37.78 24.65
C GLY A 511 -16.95 -39.26 25.03
N GLY A 512 -17.71 -40.08 24.29
CA GLY A 512 -18.00 -41.49 24.63
C GLY A 512 -19.44 -41.75 25.10
N ILE A 513 -20.23 -40.70 25.33
CA ILE A 513 -21.68 -40.75 25.51
C ILE A 513 -22.38 -40.67 24.15
N GLY A 514 -23.41 -41.48 23.96
CA GLY A 514 -24.25 -41.51 22.75
C GLY A 514 -25.58 -42.21 22.95
N PHE A 515 -26.39 -42.27 21.89
CA PHE A 515 -27.60 -43.10 21.82
C PHE A 515 -27.26 -44.52 21.33
N HIS A 516 -27.90 -45.54 21.90
CA HIS A 516 -27.85 -46.91 21.39
C HIS A 516 -29.03 -47.77 21.85
N ASP A 517 -29.26 -48.89 21.15
CA ASP A 517 -30.15 -49.96 21.62
C ASP A 517 -29.59 -50.63 22.89
N ALA A 518 -30.48 -51.01 23.81
CA ALA A 518 -30.11 -51.65 25.08
C ALA A 518 -30.75 -53.03 25.21
N SER A 519 -30.19 -54.03 24.53
CA SER A 519 -30.70 -55.41 24.43
C SER A 519 -30.94 -56.14 25.77
N TRP A 520 -30.37 -55.63 26.86
CA TRP A 520 -30.56 -56.08 28.24
C TRP A 520 -31.74 -55.42 28.98
N ARG A 521 -32.57 -54.60 28.31
CA ARG A 521 -33.72 -53.90 28.91
C ARG A 521 -35.05 -54.25 28.25
N SER A 522 -36.09 -54.34 29.09
CA SER A 522 -37.51 -54.45 28.72
C SER A 522 -38.36 -53.28 29.24
N SER A 523 -37.76 -52.33 29.95
CA SER A 523 -38.43 -51.15 30.48
C SER A 523 -37.55 -49.91 30.38
N PHE A 524 -38.19 -48.78 30.04
CA PHE A 524 -37.54 -47.50 29.78
C PHE A 524 -38.34 -46.37 30.46
N GLY A 525 -37.73 -45.18 30.59
CA GLY A 525 -38.33 -44.02 31.23
C GLY A 525 -38.39 -44.12 32.76
N GLY A 526 -39.14 -43.21 33.37
CA GLY A 526 -39.39 -43.20 34.80
C GLY A 526 -38.14 -42.91 35.65
N SER A 527 -38.12 -43.42 36.88
CA SER A 527 -37.00 -43.21 37.82
C SER A 527 -35.80 -44.16 37.64
N ILE A 528 -35.79 -45.02 36.61
CA ILE A 528 -34.81 -46.11 36.45
C ILE A 528 -33.37 -45.60 36.47
N TYR A 529 -33.09 -44.45 35.84
CA TYR A 529 -31.77 -43.85 35.77
C TYR A 529 -31.14 -43.50 37.14
N LYS A 530 -31.96 -43.32 38.19
CA LYS A 530 -31.47 -42.89 39.51
C LYS A 530 -30.58 -43.94 40.19
N SER A 531 -30.85 -45.24 39.97
CA SER A 531 -30.10 -46.36 40.57
C SER A 531 -29.73 -47.46 39.58
N GLY A 532 -30.46 -47.59 38.47
CA GLY A 532 -30.27 -48.59 37.42
C GLY A 532 -30.00 -47.98 36.03
N GLY A 533 -29.37 -46.79 35.99
CA GLY A 533 -28.96 -46.11 34.75
C GLY A 533 -27.77 -46.75 34.02
N SER A 534 -27.28 -46.07 32.98
CA SER A 534 -26.10 -46.44 32.19
C SER A 534 -24.78 -45.90 32.77
N HIS A 535 -23.67 -46.10 32.06
CA HIS A 535 -22.39 -45.40 32.27
C HIS A 535 -22.33 -44.01 31.58
N GLY A 536 -23.48 -43.36 31.33
CA GLY A 536 -23.61 -42.03 30.73
C GLY A 536 -24.36 -42.01 29.40
N CYS A 537 -24.37 -43.11 28.64
CA CYS A 537 -25.12 -43.24 27.38
C CYS A 537 -26.65 -43.24 27.56
N VAL A 538 -27.38 -42.90 26.49
CA VAL A 538 -28.84 -42.91 26.45
C VAL A 538 -29.31 -44.25 25.90
N ASN A 539 -29.73 -45.17 26.80
CA ASN A 539 -30.27 -46.47 26.43
C ASN A 539 -31.66 -46.30 25.79
N MET A 540 -31.86 -46.79 24.57
CA MET A 540 -33.15 -46.72 23.87
C MET A 540 -33.74 -48.12 23.61
N PRO A 541 -35.07 -48.22 23.40
CA PRO A 541 -35.70 -49.40 22.79
C PRO A 541 -35.14 -49.67 21.39
N TYR A 542 -35.15 -50.92 20.95
CA TYR A 542 -34.49 -51.34 19.70
C TYR A 542 -35.02 -50.60 18.47
N ASP A 543 -36.34 -50.62 18.27
CA ASP A 543 -36.96 -50.02 17.09
C ASP A 543 -36.77 -48.49 17.08
N LYS A 544 -36.75 -47.86 18.25
CA LYS A 544 -36.57 -46.42 18.42
C LYS A 544 -35.11 -45.99 18.26
N ALA A 545 -34.16 -46.84 18.66
CA ALA A 545 -32.74 -46.68 18.33
C ALA A 545 -32.49 -46.79 16.81
N LYS A 546 -33.16 -47.75 16.14
CA LYS A 546 -33.11 -47.92 14.68
C LYS A 546 -33.68 -46.72 13.94
N GLU A 547 -34.88 -46.28 14.31
CA GLU A 547 -35.61 -45.16 13.70
C GLU A 547 -34.84 -43.83 13.84
N LEU A 548 -34.19 -43.61 14.98
CA LEU A 548 -33.24 -42.51 15.16
C LEU A 548 -32.00 -42.69 14.27
N PHE A 549 -31.36 -43.86 14.30
CA PHE A 549 -30.15 -44.16 13.51
C PHE A 549 -30.36 -43.95 12.01
N GLU A 550 -31.53 -44.27 11.49
CA GLU A 550 -31.85 -44.12 10.07
C GLU A 550 -32.06 -42.64 9.68
N ASN A 551 -32.41 -41.75 10.63
CA ASN A 551 -32.61 -40.32 10.39
C ASN A 551 -31.41 -39.40 10.74
N VAL A 552 -30.59 -39.72 11.75
CA VAL A 552 -29.49 -38.81 12.18
C VAL A 552 -28.31 -38.77 11.23
N TYR A 553 -27.55 -37.68 11.25
CA TYR A 553 -26.32 -37.47 10.45
C TYR A 553 -25.20 -36.87 11.31
N ALA A 554 -23.95 -36.98 10.88
CA ALA A 554 -22.81 -36.38 11.60
C ALA A 554 -22.90 -34.84 11.57
N GLY A 555 -22.64 -34.20 12.71
CA GLY A 555 -22.85 -32.77 12.92
C GLY A 555 -24.27 -32.40 13.37
N MET A 556 -25.25 -33.31 13.31
CA MET A 556 -26.62 -33.03 13.75
C MET A 556 -26.69 -32.69 15.25
N PRO A 557 -27.33 -31.57 15.66
CA PRO A 557 -27.39 -31.14 17.05
C PRO A 557 -28.19 -32.09 17.97
N VAL A 558 -27.71 -32.19 19.22
CA VAL A 558 -28.29 -32.96 20.31
C VAL A 558 -28.36 -32.06 21.55
N ILE A 559 -29.55 -31.90 22.12
CA ILE A 559 -29.87 -30.92 23.16
C ILE A 559 -30.32 -31.65 24.42
N CYS A 560 -29.39 -31.87 25.34
CA CYS A 560 -29.64 -32.51 26.64
C CYS A 560 -29.91 -31.46 27.71
N TYR A 561 -30.97 -31.62 28.51
CA TYR A 561 -31.25 -30.71 29.62
C TYR A 561 -32.01 -31.42 30.76
N ASP A 562 -31.94 -30.83 31.94
CA ASP A 562 -32.81 -31.13 33.06
C ASP A 562 -33.92 -30.08 33.17
N LEU A 563 -35.12 -30.51 33.54
CA LEU A 563 -36.32 -29.67 33.66
C LEU A 563 -37.17 -30.16 34.84
N PRO A 564 -36.83 -29.71 36.07
CA PRO A 564 -37.55 -30.10 37.29
C PRO A 564 -39.06 -29.86 37.18
N GLY A 565 -39.86 -30.84 37.64
CA GLY A 565 -41.31 -30.85 37.48
C GLY A 565 -41.81 -31.71 36.31
N THR A 566 -40.94 -32.18 35.40
CA THR A 566 -41.32 -33.15 34.36
C THR A 566 -40.98 -34.61 34.70
N GLU A 567 -40.74 -34.94 35.97
CA GLU A 567 -40.34 -36.29 36.39
C GLU A 567 -41.44 -37.34 36.14
N SER A 568 -41.21 -38.25 35.20
CA SER A 568 -42.08 -39.43 35.09
C SER A 568 -41.89 -40.37 36.29
N LYS A 569 -43.00 -40.78 36.90
CA LYS A 569 -43.05 -41.85 37.91
C LYS A 569 -43.31 -43.24 37.30
N LYS A 570 -43.56 -43.32 35.98
CA LYS A 570 -43.96 -44.53 35.27
C LYS A 570 -42.95 -44.87 34.17
N SER A 571 -42.49 -46.11 34.14
CA SER A 571 -41.75 -46.64 33.00
C SER A 571 -42.70 -47.22 31.94
N SER A 572 -42.32 -47.08 30.68
CA SER A 572 -42.90 -47.86 29.58
C SER A 572 -42.29 -49.26 29.52
N HIS A 573 -43.01 -50.20 28.92
CA HIS A 573 -42.47 -51.50 28.54
C HIS A 573 -42.25 -51.50 27.03
N SER A 574 -41.03 -51.83 26.60
CA SER A 574 -40.65 -51.93 25.19
C SER A 574 -39.39 -52.80 25.06
N SER A 575 -39.19 -53.42 23.91
CA SER A 575 -38.03 -54.30 23.71
C SER A 575 -36.77 -53.50 23.42
N GLY A 576 -35.73 -53.69 24.23
CA GLY A 576 -34.37 -53.27 23.88
C GLY A 576 -33.68 -54.23 22.89
N ARG A 577 -34.25 -55.42 22.66
CA ARG A 577 -33.72 -56.46 21.75
C ARG A 577 -34.43 -56.40 20.40
N ALA A 578 -33.68 -56.67 19.32
CA ALA A 578 -34.22 -56.87 17.98
C ALA A 578 -35.38 -57.89 17.98
N PRO A 579 -36.42 -57.69 17.14
CA PRO A 579 -37.37 -58.75 16.82
C PRO A 579 -36.61 -60.01 16.40
N GLN A 580 -37.02 -61.18 16.89
CA GLN A 580 -36.51 -62.43 16.32
C GLN A 580 -37.04 -62.54 14.89
N GLU A 581 -36.14 -62.83 13.95
CA GLU A 581 -36.56 -63.31 12.63
C GLU A 581 -37.35 -64.61 12.85
N THR A 582 -38.66 -64.56 12.61
CA THR A 582 -39.50 -65.75 12.60
C THR A 582 -39.09 -66.59 11.40
N THR A 583 -38.21 -67.56 11.62
CA THR A 583 -37.85 -68.54 10.61
C THR A 583 -39.12 -69.26 10.15
N ALA A 584 -39.53 -69.00 8.92
CA ALA A 584 -40.57 -69.77 8.27
C ALA A 584 -40.17 -71.25 8.30
N PRO A 585 -41.08 -72.19 8.61
CA PRO A 585 -40.74 -73.60 8.75
C PRO A 585 -40.11 -74.13 7.46
N ALA A 586 -38.96 -74.79 7.59
CA ALA A 586 -38.13 -75.18 6.46
C ALA A 586 -38.88 -76.12 5.49
N GLN A 587 -38.84 -75.80 4.20
CA GLN A 587 -39.26 -76.73 3.16
C GLN A 587 -38.30 -77.94 3.14
N PRO A 588 -38.79 -79.18 2.94
CA PRO A 588 -37.94 -80.35 2.79
C PRO A 588 -36.99 -80.23 1.59
N ALA A 589 -35.75 -80.70 1.75
CA ALA A 589 -34.74 -80.64 0.70
C ALA A 589 -35.04 -81.58 -0.49
N PRO A 590 -34.69 -81.19 -1.74
CA PRO A 590 -34.84 -82.05 -2.91
C PRO A 590 -33.80 -83.19 -2.92
N VAL A 591 -34.20 -84.34 -3.45
CA VAL A 591 -33.35 -85.53 -3.60
C VAL A 591 -32.49 -85.43 -4.87
N PRO A 592 -31.17 -85.76 -4.83
CA PRO A 592 -30.28 -85.62 -5.99
C PRO A 592 -30.40 -86.79 -6.98
N THR A 593 -30.28 -86.49 -8.29
CA THR A 593 -30.10 -87.45 -9.39
C THR A 593 -29.13 -86.88 -10.44
N GLN A 594 -28.53 -87.76 -11.25
CA GLN A 594 -27.29 -87.55 -12.01
C GLN A 594 -27.49 -87.00 -13.44
N ALA A 595 -26.38 -86.68 -14.11
CA ALA A 595 -26.26 -86.30 -15.52
C ALA A 595 -24.87 -86.69 -16.07
N PRO A 596 -24.56 -86.63 -17.39
CA PRO A 596 -25.40 -86.70 -18.60
C PRO A 596 -24.95 -87.90 -19.50
N PRO A 597 -25.30 -87.98 -20.82
CA PRO A 597 -24.38 -87.44 -21.86
C PRO A 597 -24.97 -86.99 -23.23
N ALA A 598 -24.19 -86.13 -23.93
CA ALA A 598 -23.98 -86.01 -25.39
C ALA A 598 -25.06 -85.52 -26.42
N VAL A 599 -24.84 -84.26 -26.86
CA VAL A 599 -24.99 -83.54 -28.17
C VAL A 599 -24.77 -84.32 -29.51
N PRO A 600 -24.94 -83.77 -30.76
CA PRO A 600 -25.41 -82.44 -31.29
C PRO A 600 -26.34 -82.58 -32.56
N PRO A 601 -26.42 -81.70 -33.63
CA PRO A 601 -26.17 -80.24 -33.84
C PRO A 601 -27.31 -79.43 -34.58
N SER A 602 -27.06 -78.12 -34.82
CA SER A 602 -27.63 -77.25 -35.90
C SER A 602 -29.06 -76.67 -35.75
N VAL A 603 -29.44 -75.47 -36.27
CA VAL A 603 -28.77 -74.44 -37.12
C VAL A 603 -29.14 -73.00 -36.66
N LEU A 604 -28.35 -71.99 -37.06
CA LEU A 604 -28.65 -70.53 -37.08
C LEU A 604 -29.37 -70.13 -38.41
N PRO A 605 -30.13 -69.00 -38.56
CA PRO A 605 -29.58 -67.63 -38.43
C PRO A 605 -30.50 -66.44 -38.00
N GLU A 606 -29.86 -65.42 -37.40
CA GLU A 606 -29.84 -63.98 -37.78
C GLU A 606 -31.13 -63.22 -38.23
N ASN A 607 -31.51 -62.17 -37.49
CA ASN A 607 -31.90 -60.85 -38.05
C ASN A 607 -32.01 -59.71 -37.00
N VAL A 608 -32.07 -58.46 -37.48
CA VAL A 608 -32.00 -57.14 -36.78
C VAL A 608 -33.25 -56.28 -37.11
N PRO A 609 -33.44 -54.98 -36.71
CA PRO A 609 -32.67 -54.04 -35.86
C PRO A 609 -33.52 -53.30 -34.77
N SER A 610 -32.94 -52.23 -34.18
CA SER A 610 -33.61 -51.22 -33.34
C SER A 610 -34.48 -50.20 -34.12
N GLU A 611 -35.31 -49.42 -33.42
CA GLU A 611 -36.14 -48.33 -33.97
C GLU A 611 -35.93 -46.99 -33.21
N THR A 612 -36.33 -45.84 -33.79
CA THR A 612 -35.92 -44.49 -33.33
C THR A 612 -36.92 -43.36 -33.61
N LEU A 613 -37.00 -42.41 -32.67
CA LEU A 613 -37.52 -41.03 -32.84
C LEU A 613 -39.05 -40.88 -33.09
N PRO A 614 -39.69 -39.68 -33.00
CA PRO A 614 -39.35 -38.44 -33.72
C PRO A 614 -39.34 -37.12 -32.89
N SER A 615 -38.98 -36.02 -33.57
CA SER A 615 -39.05 -34.62 -33.10
C SER A 615 -39.43 -33.67 -34.26
N GLU A 616 -40.32 -32.70 -34.02
CA GLU A 616 -40.57 -31.46 -34.80
C GLU A 616 -41.55 -30.56 -33.99
N THR A 617 -41.73 -29.24 -34.17
CA THR A 617 -41.35 -28.27 -35.24
C THR A 617 -41.08 -26.87 -34.65
N ALA A 618 -40.56 -25.92 -35.47
CA ALA A 618 -40.37 -24.47 -35.24
C ALA A 618 -40.70 -23.70 -36.57
N PRO A 619 -40.54 -22.36 -36.77
CA PRO A 619 -39.96 -21.24 -35.99
C PRO A 619 -41.05 -20.11 -35.77
N PRO A 620 -40.88 -18.76 -35.86
CA PRO A 620 -39.70 -17.85 -35.98
C PRO A 620 -39.68 -16.53 -35.14
N GLU A 621 -38.53 -15.83 -35.19
CA GLU A 621 -38.23 -14.37 -35.33
C GLU A 621 -39.07 -13.27 -34.61
N THR A 622 -38.50 -12.16 -34.08
CA THR A 622 -37.31 -11.37 -34.50
C THR A 622 -36.55 -10.65 -33.35
N SER A 623 -35.21 -10.75 -33.35
CA SER A 623 -34.20 -9.67 -33.09
C SER A 623 -34.07 -9.01 -31.67
N PRO A 624 -33.00 -8.23 -31.33
CA PRO A 624 -31.78 -8.81 -30.69
C PRO A 624 -31.10 -7.98 -29.54
N GLN A 625 -29.89 -8.42 -29.13
CA GLN A 625 -28.77 -7.66 -28.49
C GLN A 625 -28.77 -7.48 -26.94
N PRO A 626 -27.60 -7.45 -26.23
CA PRO A 626 -26.22 -7.90 -26.54
C PRO A 626 -25.69 -9.03 -25.62
N SER A 627 -24.50 -9.58 -25.92
CA SER A 627 -23.81 -10.62 -25.13
C SER A 627 -22.61 -10.09 -24.33
N GLN A 628 -22.29 -10.73 -23.20
CA GLN A 628 -20.98 -10.63 -22.53
C GLN A 628 -20.04 -11.76 -22.99
N PRO A 629 -18.71 -11.55 -23.05
CA PRO A 629 -17.75 -12.59 -23.43
C PRO A 629 -17.38 -13.51 -22.25
N GLN A 630 -17.51 -14.82 -22.43
CA GLN A 630 -16.88 -15.81 -21.54
C GLN A 630 -15.46 -16.12 -22.02
N VAL A 631 -14.49 -16.13 -21.11
CA VAL A 631 -13.11 -16.56 -21.40
C VAL A 631 -12.97 -18.05 -21.04
N ILE A 632 -12.49 -18.84 -22.00
CA ILE A 632 -12.21 -20.27 -21.82
C ILE A 632 -10.77 -20.44 -21.35
N ILE A 633 -10.56 -21.15 -20.23
CA ILE A 633 -9.23 -21.56 -19.76
C ILE A 633 -9.04 -23.04 -20.08
N GLN A 634 -7.95 -23.37 -20.76
CA GLN A 634 -7.51 -24.76 -20.98
C GLN A 634 -6.53 -25.18 -19.87
N PRO A 635 -6.57 -26.44 -19.39
CA PRO A 635 -5.57 -26.95 -18.45
C PRO A 635 -4.22 -27.19 -19.15
N ALA A 636 -3.12 -27.02 -18.41
CA ALA A 636 -1.75 -27.22 -18.90
C ALA A 636 -1.20 -28.62 -18.57
N ASP A 637 -0.24 -29.08 -19.38
CA ASP A 637 0.30 -30.45 -19.38
C ASP A 637 1.27 -30.80 -18.24
N GLN A 638 1.48 -32.11 -18.07
CA GLN A 638 2.41 -32.70 -17.09
C GLN A 638 3.83 -32.92 -17.64
N THR A 639 4.86 -32.49 -16.89
CA THR A 639 6.16 -33.18 -16.66
C THR A 639 6.96 -32.33 -15.64
N THR A 640 7.86 -32.83 -14.78
CA THR A 640 8.80 -33.97 -14.89
C THR A 640 9.14 -34.56 -13.49
N ALA A 641 9.67 -35.78 -13.42
CA ALA A 641 10.33 -36.33 -12.21
C ALA A 641 11.83 -35.86 -12.13
N ALA A 642 12.68 -36.17 -11.14
CA ALA A 642 12.75 -37.14 -10.04
C ALA A 642 13.79 -36.60 -8.98
N PRO A 643 14.43 -37.38 -8.05
CA PRO A 643 14.20 -38.74 -7.53
C PRO A 643 14.12 -38.78 -5.98
N ALA A 644 14.12 -39.99 -5.37
CA ALA A 644 13.99 -40.21 -3.92
C ALA A 644 15.28 -40.72 -3.24
N GLN A 645 15.42 -40.51 -1.91
CA GLN A 645 16.35 -41.25 -1.05
C GLN A 645 15.73 -41.66 0.31
N THR A 646 15.86 -42.96 0.57
CA THR A 646 15.79 -43.78 1.81
C THR A 646 15.55 -43.18 3.22
N GLN A 647 14.80 -43.94 4.03
CA GLN A 647 14.67 -43.81 5.51
C GLN A 647 16.00 -44.13 6.26
N PRO A 648 16.04 -43.94 7.60
CA PRO A 648 15.60 -45.04 8.50
C PRO A 648 14.67 -44.61 9.66
N SER A 649 14.04 -45.60 10.30
CA SER A 649 13.37 -45.52 11.61
C SER A 649 13.95 -46.63 12.50
N PRO A 650 13.82 -46.58 13.85
CA PRO A 650 12.61 -47.13 14.48
C PRO A 650 12.15 -46.51 15.84
N ASN A 651 10.91 -46.84 16.21
CA ASN A 651 10.33 -46.96 17.56
C ASN A 651 10.42 -45.82 18.60
N THR A 652 9.26 -45.41 19.12
CA THR A 652 8.81 -45.61 20.53
C THR A 652 7.27 -45.53 20.57
N GLU A 653 6.64 -46.09 21.60
CA GLU A 653 5.18 -46.15 21.80
C GLU A 653 4.62 -44.93 22.57
N GLU A 654 3.33 -44.99 22.97
CA GLU A 654 2.56 -43.99 23.75
C GLU A 654 2.20 -42.69 22.99
N GLY A 655 1.09 -42.00 23.26
CA GLY A 655 -0.04 -42.28 24.17
C GLY A 655 -1.17 -41.26 23.92
N TYR A 656 -2.45 -41.64 24.12
CA TYR A 656 -3.60 -40.84 23.65
C TYR A 656 -4.18 -39.89 24.72
N GLY A 657 -4.18 -38.59 24.41
CA GLY A 657 -5.17 -37.61 24.91
C GLY A 657 -4.83 -36.81 26.19
N PRO A 658 -5.34 -35.57 26.30
CA PRO A 658 -5.44 -34.83 27.56
C PRO A 658 -6.90 -34.72 28.06
N ALA A 659 -7.15 -35.16 29.29
CA ALA A 659 -8.44 -34.92 29.97
C ALA A 659 -8.40 -33.60 30.77
N PHE A 660 -9.48 -32.81 30.73
CA PHE A 660 -9.61 -31.61 31.55
C PHE A 660 -10.06 -31.95 32.97
N GLN A 661 -9.36 -31.43 33.98
CA GLN A 661 -9.78 -31.45 35.38
C GLN A 661 -10.16 -30.05 35.84
N THR A 662 -11.35 -29.91 36.43
CA THR A 662 -11.75 -28.69 37.16
C THR A 662 -11.44 -28.86 38.65
N PRO A 663 -10.73 -27.92 39.30
CA PRO A 663 -10.42 -28.02 40.73
C PRO A 663 -11.66 -27.76 41.59
N GLN A 664 -11.86 -28.60 42.61
CA GLN A 664 -12.97 -28.50 43.55
C GLN A 664 -12.54 -27.75 44.82
N SER A 665 -13.38 -26.82 45.30
CA SER A 665 -13.08 -25.96 46.45
C SER A 665 -13.22 -26.70 47.78
N GLY A 666 -12.10 -26.97 48.46
CA GLY A 666 -12.08 -27.50 49.83
C GLY A 666 -12.05 -26.38 50.88
N SER A 667 -13.02 -26.38 51.80
CA SER A 667 -13.00 -25.53 53.00
C SER A 667 -12.64 -26.37 54.22
N ALA A 668 -11.58 -25.99 54.94
CA ALA A 668 -11.20 -26.57 56.22
C ALA A 668 -10.56 -25.50 57.11
N ALA A 669 -11.10 -25.30 58.30
CA ALA A 669 -10.53 -24.39 59.30
C ALA A 669 -9.48 -25.11 60.15
N GLY A 670 -8.40 -24.41 60.50
CA GLY A 670 -7.36 -24.87 61.43
C GLY A 670 -6.96 -23.72 62.36
N PRO A 671 -6.84 -23.95 63.69
CA PRO A 671 -6.63 -22.87 64.65
C PRO A 671 -5.15 -22.64 65.01
N GLY A 672 -4.83 -21.39 65.37
CA GLY A 672 -4.20 -21.13 66.67
C GLY A 672 -2.66 -21.12 66.79
N VAL A 673 -2.12 -19.89 66.87
CA VAL A 673 -1.07 -19.44 67.81
C VAL A 673 0.24 -20.25 67.88
N SER A 674 1.30 -19.74 67.26
CA SER A 674 2.51 -19.18 67.93
C SER A 674 3.37 -18.40 66.94
#